data_AF-A0A7S3E9X8-F1
#
_entry.id   AF-A0A7S3E9X8-F1
#
_cell.length_a   1.000
_cell.length_b   1.000
_cell.length_c   1.000
_cell.angle_alpha   90.00
_cell.angle_beta   90.00
_cell.angle_gamma   90.00
#
_symmetry.space_group_name_H-M   'P 1'
#
loop_
_entity.id
_entity.type
_entity.pdbx_description
1 polymer ?
#
loop_
_entity_poly.entity_id
_entity_poly.type
_entity_poly.pdbx_seq_one_letter_code
_entity_poly.pdbx_strand_id
1 'polypeptide(L)'
;MARTLVDVLKTSSGSGLLEEGMSAIEVAEMFVEKRIDAACVGSKGVLVGVVSVRDIVKLVSRRADLRSLYVGEFMTRNPVVLPGEATTEEAISAMRRGGFRHIPVVDGHGQYLGVVDAIELIYDAIIKMQTQFIPTRRAFTFFRSKTEGLRVPTLSSIADKSEAAVLTTDETLLTACELMTETRSTAVAVTDSAGVLAGIVTSRDVLKTIVGNFGRAQDTILFKVMSKDPVYASGSDTLLLALQKMQARGFRHLPVIDTGKRVVTLVSVLEVAGNAILDDDESNQSTTSIQADSQGESGSGGFWSYFFSSASLNGESMERKESVLSPGGSPPAPKPISAFLVFKFQDKNREFRRVKVPMRLERGSYDKFQLEIRRRYGASRSSILKIKYFDDEGDEVRISSDEDFEECIESALENQWKTVKAVVEEVQTLTDTSSRASISASLSYSSLLDLEAKDDGGSGIATECSAQDKIREAMGLLQNGNVKAAIRCYDEAILIDPSTANAYCGRAAAKLIVHETEQALEDYDRALEICAERQEIVDQSALESFMDVCNSGIAEALIELRRYEEAGKILSSIRSSQCRDETVSAFLDELSACKDSAAKAQLSDACMEAVDLYTSAIRIDSTLEKEIGHPRQAKLLCARGQCYVAVDDVEMAAEDYNLALQVDPENRDALLGRAEALRKLEKYKDSKDAFVTYFKLFPKDEKTIKSFEEVKKRVLEADSKKISDLGSVLKEINLPKI
;
A
#
# COMPACT_ATOMS: atom_id res chain seq x y z
N MET A 1 0.13 -2.45 23.20
CA MET A 1 1.54 -2.47 23.65
C MET A 1 2.43 -2.10 22.49
N ALA A 2 3.55 -1.42 22.75
CA ALA A 2 4.63 -1.27 21.76
C ALA A 2 5.32 -2.63 21.52
N ARG A 3 5.86 -2.86 20.33
CA ARG A 3 6.64 -4.08 20.01
C ARG A 3 8.05 -3.93 20.57
N THR A 4 8.52 -4.89 21.38
CA THR A 4 9.89 -4.88 21.91
C THR A 4 10.89 -5.35 20.86
N LEU A 5 12.19 -5.06 21.04
CA LEU A 5 13.23 -5.60 20.17
C LEU A 5 13.32 -7.13 20.26
N VAL A 6 13.03 -7.73 21.41
CA VAL A 6 12.87 -9.18 21.55
C VAL A 6 11.74 -9.71 20.67
N ASP A 7 10.65 -8.99 20.49
CA ASP A 7 9.55 -9.39 19.60
C ASP A 7 9.87 -9.21 18.11
N VAL A 8 10.88 -8.41 17.76
CA VAL A 8 11.46 -8.38 16.40
C VAL A 8 12.43 -9.55 16.22
N LEU A 9 13.31 -9.78 17.21
CA LEU A 9 14.30 -10.85 17.14
C LEU A 9 13.70 -12.25 17.05
N LYS A 10 12.56 -12.51 17.71
CA LYS A 10 11.78 -13.75 17.57
C LYS A 10 11.40 -14.08 16.11
N THR A 11 11.26 -13.07 15.24
CA THR A 11 10.96 -13.24 13.80
C THR A 11 12.20 -13.18 12.90
N SER A 12 13.34 -12.74 13.42
CA SER A 12 14.60 -12.61 12.66
C SER A 12 15.44 -13.90 12.68
N SER A 13 16.17 -14.18 11.60
CA SER A 13 17.13 -15.30 11.55
C SER A 13 18.46 -14.91 12.21
N GLY A 14 18.50 -14.96 13.54
CA GLY A 14 19.62 -14.45 14.34
C GLY A 14 21.00 -15.03 13.97
N SER A 15 21.93 -14.16 13.58
CA SER A 15 23.34 -14.53 13.41
C SER A 15 24.02 -14.66 14.77
N GLY A 16 24.57 -15.84 15.07
CA GLY A 16 25.43 -16.04 16.26
C GLY A 16 26.69 -15.18 16.23
N LEU A 17 27.31 -15.02 17.41
CA LEU A 17 28.54 -14.24 17.58
C LEU A 17 29.71 -14.83 16.77
N LEU A 18 30.48 -13.95 16.13
CA LEU A 18 31.77 -14.28 15.51
C LEU A 18 32.90 -14.28 16.55
N GLU A 19 33.94 -15.07 16.30
CA GLU A 19 35.17 -15.04 17.09
C GLU A 19 36.12 -13.94 16.59
N GLU A 20 36.81 -13.24 17.50
CA GLU A 20 37.77 -12.17 17.15
C GLU A 20 38.93 -12.65 16.25
N GLY A 21 39.21 -13.96 16.24
CA GLY A 21 40.27 -14.61 15.46
C GLY A 21 39.85 -15.07 14.06
N MET A 22 38.62 -14.80 13.60
CA MET A 22 38.28 -14.97 12.18
C MET A 22 39.00 -13.92 11.33
N SER A 23 39.34 -14.25 10.09
CA SER A 23 39.93 -13.30 9.13
C SER A 23 38.87 -12.44 8.41
N ALA A 24 39.30 -11.30 7.86
CA ALA A 24 38.42 -10.41 7.10
C ALA A 24 37.81 -11.08 5.84
N ILE A 25 38.53 -12.02 5.21
CA ILE A 25 38.02 -12.78 4.08
C ILE A 25 36.93 -13.78 4.48
N GLU A 26 37.07 -14.49 5.61
CA GLU A 26 36.04 -15.42 6.11
C GLU A 26 34.75 -14.68 6.50
N VAL A 27 34.87 -13.46 7.03
CA VAL A 27 33.70 -12.59 7.28
C VAL A 27 33.08 -12.08 5.98
N ALA A 28 33.88 -11.75 4.97
CA ALA A 28 33.37 -11.39 3.64
C ALA A 28 32.62 -12.55 2.96
N GLU A 29 33.17 -13.76 3.04
CA GLU A 29 32.54 -15.00 2.57
C GLU A 29 31.23 -15.27 3.31
N MET A 30 31.21 -15.15 4.64
CA MET A 30 30.02 -15.33 5.46
C MET A 30 28.92 -14.29 5.15
N PHE A 31 29.26 -13.02 4.92
CA PHE A 31 28.29 -11.99 4.52
C PHE A 31 27.64 -12.32 3.15
N VAL A 32 28.38 -12.92 2.22
CA VAL A 32 27.83 -13.39 0.94
C VAL A 32 26.92 -14.61 1.16
N GLU A 33 27.37 -15.61 1.92
CA GLU A 33 26.66 -16.87 2.18
C GLU A 33 25.35 -16.65 2.98
N LYS A 34 25.48 -16.13 4.21
CA LYS A 34 24.34 -15.92 5.14
C LYS A 34 23.47 -14.73 4.74
N ARG A 35 23.89 -13.97 3.71
CA ARG A 35 23.21 -12.83 3.12
C ARG A 35 23.06 -11.58 4.01
N ILE A 36 23.63 -11.56 5.21
CA ILE A 36 23.56 -10.47 6.20
C ILE A 36 24.58 -9.34 5.93
N ASP A 37 24.31 -8.13 6.42
CA ASP A 37 25.14 -6.93 6.18
C ASP A 37 25.93 -6.42 7.40
N ALA A 38 25.71 -7.04 8.56
CA ALA A 38 26.56 -6.94 9.74
C ALA A 38 26.47 -8.23 10.56
N ALA A 39 27.45 -8.44 11.42
CA ALA A 39 27.47 -9.50 12.41
C ALA A 39 28.11 -9.00 13.70
N CYS A 40 27.66 -9.54 14.82
CA CYS A 40 28.19 -9.24 16.13
C CYS A 40 29.36 -10.15 16.46
N VAL A 41 30.37 -9.63 17.16
CA VAL A 41 31.62 -10.31 17.49
C VAL A 41 31.71 -10.43 19.00
N GLY A 42 32.13 -11.58 19.51
CA GLY A 42 32.15 -11.82 20.94
C GLY A 42 33.11 -12.90 21.39
N SER A 43 33.16 -13.07 22.70
CA SER A 43 34.00 -14.06 23.38
C SER A 43 33.20 -14.70 24.49
N LYS A 44 33.12 -16.04 24.50
CA LYS A 44 32.38 -16.84 25.51
C LYS A 44 30.91 -16.41 25.71
N GLY A 45 30.24 -15.96 24.65
CA GLY A 45 28.84 -15.51 24.68
C GLY A 45 28.63 -14.02 24.99
N VAL A 46 29.67 -13.30 25.41
CA VAL A 46 29.63 -11.85 25.66
C VAL A 46 29.94 -11.10 24.37
N LEU A 47 29.15 -10.05 24.08
CA LEU A 47 29.39 -9.13 22.96
C LEU A 47 30.63 -8.26 23.22
N VAL A 48 31.55 -8.18 22.26
CA VAL A 48 32.77 -7.36 22.35
C VAL A 48 32.86 -6.32 21.22
N GLY A 49 32.25 -6.60 20.06
CA GLY A 49 32.25 -5.70 18.92
C GLY A 49 31.17 -5.98 17.89
N VAL A 50 31.13 -5.16 16.84
CA VAL A 50 30.33 -5.37 15.64
C VAL A 50 31.17 -5.13 14.39
N VAL A 51 30.96 -5.95 13.36
CA VAL A 51 31.60 -5.83 12.05
C VAL A 51 30.53 -5.76 10.96
N SER A 52 30.74 -4.92 9.94
CA SER A 52 29.79 -4.73 8.85
C SER A 52 30.44 -4.81 7.48
N VAL A 53 29.61 -4.96 6.44
CA VAL A 53 30.06 -4.92 5.04
C VAL A 53 30.85 -3.64 4.72
N ARG A 54 30.46 -2.51 5.33
CA ARG A 54 31.14 -1.21 5.18
C ARG A 54 32.60 -1.29 5.67
N ASP A 55 32.90 -2.13 6.66
CA ASP A 55 34.25 -2.26 7.21
C ASP A 55 35.16 -3.09 6.30
N ILE A 56 34.61 -4.11 5.63
CA ILE A 56 35.33 -4.80 4.54
C ILE A 56 35.59 -3.83 3.37
N VAL A 57 34.62 -2.99 2.99
CA VAL A 57 34.82 -1.96 1.94
C VAL A 57 35.94 -0.97 2.31
N LYS A 58 36.05 -0.55 3.58
CA LYS A 58 37.17 0.30 4.08
C LYS A 58 38.53 -0.39 3.99
N LEU A 59 38.61 -1.70 4.18
CA LEU A 59 39.86 -2.46 4.02
C LEU A 59 40.26 -2.55 2.54
N VAL A 60 39.27 -2.74 1.65
CA VAL A 60 39.46 -2.83 0.21
C VAL A 60 39.91 -1.50 -0.39
N SER A 61 39.30 -0.37 -0.01
CA SER A 61 39.75 0.98 -0.45
C SER A 61 41.17 1.31 0.03
N ARG A 62 41.61 0.72 1.14
CA ARG A 62 42.99 0.81 1.65
C ARG A 62 43.97 -0.19 1.02
N ARG A 63 43.51 -1.02 0.06
CA ARG A 63 44.28 -2.12 -0.57
C ARG A 63 44.87 -3.12 0.44
N ALA A 64 44.20 -3.33 1.58
CA ALA A 64 44.67 -4.22 2.63
C ALA A 64 44.50 -5.71 2.27
N ASP A 65 45.36 -6.58 2.81
CA ASP A 65 45.21 -8.03 2.66
C ASP A 65 44.15 -8.57 3.64
N LEU A 66 43.01 -8.98 3.08
CA LEU A 66 41.88 -9.54 3.83
C LEU A 66 42.18 -10.94 4.41
N ARG A 67 43.26 -11.61 3.99
CA ARG A 67 43.65 -12.93 4.50
C ARG A 67 44.50 -12.86 5.77
N SER A 68 45.18 -11.73 6.02
CA SER A 68 46.07 -11.56 7.18
C SER A 68 45.49 -10.73 8.32
N LEU A 69 44.40 -10.00 8.08
CA LEU A 69 43.74 -9.18 9.09
C LEU A 69 42.61 -9.93 9.80
N TYR A 70 42.64 -9.94 11.13
CA TYR A 70 41.64 -10.56 11.98
C TYR A 70 40.55 -9.59 12.40
N VAL A 71 39.33 -10.09 12.63
CA VAL A 71 38.14 -9.29 13.00
C VAL A 71 38.41 -8.41 14.23
N GLY A 72 39.13 -8.92 15.23
CA GLY A 72 39.50 -8.15 16.42
C GLY A 72 40.35 -6.90 16.15
N GLU A 73 40.99 -6.78 14.99
CA GLU A 73 41.82 -5.62 14.62
C GLU A 73 41.01 -4.47 14.00
N PHE A 74 39.87 -4.76 13.34
CA PHE A 74 39.13 -3.77 12.56
C PHE A 74 37.64 -3.64 12.91
N MET A 75 37.10 -4.49 13.79
CA MET A 75 35.72 -4.36 14.28
C MET A 75 35.50 -3.10 15.11
N THR A 76 34.26 -2.60 15.12
CA THR A 76 33.86 -1.54 16.07
C THR A 76 33.70 -2.17 17.45
N ARG A 77 34.69 -1.97 18.33
CA ARG A 77 34.64 -2.39 19.74
C ARG A 77 33.64 -1.55 20.53
N ASN A 78 33.01 -2.15 21.54
CA ASN A 78 32.04 -1.50 22.43
C ASN A 78 30.92 -0.75 21.67
N PRO A 79 30.16 -1.42 20.79
CA PRO A 79 29.07 -0.79 20.03
C PRO A 79 27.96 -0.26 20.96
N VAL A 80 27.17 0.68 20.45
CA VAL A 80 25.89 1.04 21.08
C VAL A 80 24.96 -0.17 21.01
N VAL A 81 24.44 -0.57 22.16
CA VAL A 81 23.48 -1.67 22.31
C VAL A 81 22.15 -1.16 22.88
N LEU A 82 21.09 -1.95 22.74
CA LEU A 82 19.83 -1.75 23.46
C LEU A 82 19.42 -3.01 24.22
N PRO A 83 18.68 -2.88 25.34
CA PRO A 83 18.10 -4.03 26.03
C PRO A 83 16.99 -4.67 25.18
N GLY A 84 16.68 -5.94 25.43
CA GLY A 84 15.64 -6.69 24.72
C GLY A 84 14.24 -6.07 24.81
N GLU A 85 13.98 -5.38 25.91
CA GLU A 85 12.73 -4.73 26.27
C GLU A 85 12.53 -3.36 25.59
N ALA A 86 13.58 -2.81 24.95
CA ALA A 86 13.52 -1.53 24.25
C ALA A 86 12.50 -1.53 23.11
N THR A 87 11.99 -0.36 22.74
CA THR A 87 11.04 -0.20 21.64
C THR A 87 11.72 -0.12 20.28
N THR A 88 10.97 -0.38 19.21
CA THR A 88 11.40 -0.12 17.83
C THR A 88 11.75 1.35 17.58
N GLU A 89 11.16 2.27 18.34
CA GLU A 89 11.36 3.72 18.24
C GLU A 89 12.73 4.14 18.79
N GLU A 90 13.09 3.59 19.95
CA GLU A 90 14.39 3.80 20.60
C GLU A 90 15.53 3.30 19.70
N ALA A 91 15.33 2.16 19.03
CA ALA A 91 16.26 1.63 18.05
C ALA A 91 16.42 2.54 16.82
N ILE A 92 15.33 2.97 16.18
CA ILE A 92 15.39 3.90 15.04
C ILE A 92 16.04 5.24 15.45
N SER A 93 15.71 5.76 16.65
CA SER A 93 16.30 6.98 17.21
C SER A 93 17.79 6.85 17.50
N ALA A 94 18.26 5.70 18.01
CA ALA A 94 19.67 5.42 18.23
C ALA A 94 20.43 5.22 16.91
N MET A 95 19.86 4.49 15.95
CA MET A 95 20.38 4.32 14.59
C MET A 95 20.58 5.67 13.89
N ARG A 96 19.57 6.54 13.92
CA ARG A 96 19.62 7.89 13.32
C ARG A 96 20.71 8.74 13.97
N ARG A 97 20.76 8.82 15.31
CA ARG A 97 21.76 9.63 16.04
C ARG A 97 23.19 9.10 15.88
N GLY A 98 23.37 7.78 15.72
CA GLY A 98 24.67 7.15 15.61
C GLY A 98 25.22 6.96 14.19
N GLY A 99 24.41 7.19 13.15
CA GLY A 99 24.81 6.96 11.75
C GLY A 99 25.02 5.47 11.38
N PHE A 100 24.50 4.56 12.20
CA PHE A 100 24.58 3.11 12.01
C PHE A 100 23.18 2.52 11.77
N ARG A 101 23.15 1.35 11.11
CA ARG A 101 21.91 0.71 10.63
C ARG A 101 21.56 -0.59 11.34
N HIS A 102 22.44 -1.05 12.21
CA HIS A 102 22.29 -2.30 12.95
C HIS A 102 22.53 -2.00 14.43
N ILE A 103 21.65 -2.48 15.30
CA ILE A 103 21.84 -2.42 16.76
C ILE A 103 21.94 -3.84 17.30
N PRO A 104 23.05 -4.21 17.96
CA PRO A 104 23.10 -5.41 18.81
C PRO A 104 22.17 -5.23 20.00
N VAL A 105 21.39 -6.26 20.29
CA VAL A 105 20.44 -6.31 21.40
C VAL A 105 20.99 -7.27 22.46
N VAL A 106 20.87 -6.88 23.74
CA VAL A 106 21.38 -7.64 24.88
C VAL A 106 20.32 -7.87 25.95
N ASP A 107 20.51 -8.89 26.79
CA ASP A 107 19.70 -9.08 27.99
C ASP A 107 20.12 -8.13 29.14
N GLY A 108 19.37 -8.16 30.25
CA GLY A 108 19.70 -7.42 31.47
C GLY A 108 21.02 -7.82 32.16
N HIS A 109 21.78 -8.77 31.61
CA HIS A 109 23.11 -9.19 32.05
C HIS A 109 24.21 -8.87 31.00
N GLY A 110 23.87 -8.27 29.87
CA GLY A 110 24.81 -7.94 28.78
C GLY A 110 25.14 -9.11 27.85
N GLN A 111 24.42 -10.23 27.93
CA GLN A 111 24.55 -11.34 26.98
C GLN A 111 23.89 -10.99 25.65
N TYR A 112 24.45 -11.45 24.55
CA TYR A 112 23.95 -11.18 23.21
C TYR A 112 22.63 -11.94 22.92
N LEU A 113 21.57 -11.19 22.59
CA LEU A 113 20.28 -11.74 22.16
C LEU A 113 20.14 -11.79 20.63
N GLY A 114 20.70 -10.80 19.92
CA GLY A 114 20.58 -10.70 18.46
C GLY A 114 20.99 -9.33 17.92
N VAL A 115 20.68 -9.07 16.65
CA VAL A 115 20.94 -7.79 15.99
C VAL A 115 19.75 -7.43 15.10
N VAL A 116 19.27 -6.18 15.19
CA VAL A 116 18.15 -5.66 14.38
C VAL A 116 18.65 -4.70 13.30
N ASP A 117 18.15 -4.84 12.06
CA ASP A 117 18.38 -3.89 10.94
C ASP A 117 17.30 -2.79 10.99
N ALA A 118 17.69 -1.53 10.83
CA ALA A 118 16.78 -0.39 10.70
C ALA A 118 15.69 -0.62 9.64
N ILE A 119 16.00 -1.39 8.60
CA ILE A 119 15.09 -1.67 7.48
C ILE A 119 14.00 -2.66 7.87
N GLU A 120 14.30 -3.62 8.74
CA GLU A 120 13.30 -4.52 9.31
C GLU A 120 12.28 -3.70 10.13
N LEU A 121 12.78 -2.78 10.96
CA LEU A 121 11.95 -1.88 11.77
C LEU A 121 11.11 -0.91 10.93
N ILE A 122 11.69 -0.32 9.87
CA ILE A 122 11.01 0.62 8.97
C ILE A 122 9.95 -0.09 8.12
N TYR A 123 10.24 -1.28 7.59
CA TYR A 123 9.26 -2.01 6.78
C TYR A 123 8.14 -2.62 7.66
N ASP A 124 8.43 -3.07 8.88
CA ASP A 124 7.40 -3.46 9.87
C ASP A 124 6.47 -2.28 10.22
N ALA A 125 7.01 -1.06 10.32
CA ALA A 125 6.20 0.14 10.53
C ALA A 125 5.35 0.53 9.31
N ILE A 126 5.90 0.48 8.09
CA ILE A 126 5.16 0.76 6.85
C ILE A 126 4.02 -0.26 6.64
N ILE A 127 4.27 -1.54 6.91
CA ILE A 127 3.26 -2.60 6.82
C ILE A 127 2.13 -2.32 7.83
N LYS A 128 2.43 -2.02 9.10
CA LYS A 128 1.40 -1.69 10.10
C LYS A 128 0.56 -0.46 9.73
N MET A 129 1.18 0.54 9.12
CA MET A 129 0.46 1.72 8.61
C MET A 129 -0.54 1.34 7.50
N GLN A 130 -0.23 0.31 6.71
CA GLN A 130 -1.16 -0.25 5.71
C GLN A 130 -2.27 -1.08 6.38
N THR A 131 -1.96 -1.87 7.42
CA THR A 131 -2.95 -2.75 8.08
C THR A 131 -4.03 -2.01 8.89
N GLN A 132 -3.78 -0.79 9.36
CA GLN A 132 -4.71 -0.06 10.24
C GLN A 132 -5.77 0.78 9.52
N PHE A 133 -5.77 0.81 8.17
CA PHE A 133 -6.74 1.54 7.37
C PHE A 133 -7.44 0.59 6.39
N ILE A 134 -8.78 0.56 6.40
CA ILE A 134 -9.56 -0.16 5.38
C ILE A 134 -9.41 0.59 4.05
N PRO A 135 -8.90 -0.04 2.97
CA PRO A 135 -8.75 0.61 1.69
C PRO A 135 -9.84 0.15 0.71
N THR A 136 -10.94 0.89 0.62
CA THR A 136 -11.42 1.21 -0.74
C THR A 136 -10.29 1.97 -1.46
N ARG A 137 -10.23 1.87 -2.79
CA ARG A 137 -9.14 2.39 -3.64
C ARG A 137 -8.83 3.88 -3.40
N ARG A 138 -9.77 4.61 -2.77
CA ARG A 138 -9.70 6.05 -2.50
C ARG A 138 -9.47 6.45 -1.05
N ALA A 139 -9.48 5.57 -0.04
CA ALA A 139 -8.98 5.91 1.30
C ALA A 139 -7.50 6.37 1.23
N PHE A 140 -6.72 5.71 0.36
CA PHE A 140 -5.36 6.05 -0.03
C PHE A 140 -5.24 7.43 -0.73
N THR A 141 -6.32 7.97 -1.28
CA THR A 141 -6.40 9.32 -1.88
C THR A 141 -7.04 10.37 -0.96
N PHE A 142 -7.88 9.99 0.00
CA PHE A 142 -8.45 10.90 0.99
C PHE A 142 -7.36 11.48 1.92
N PHE A 143 -6.33 10.67 2.19
CA PHE A 143 -5.09 11.11 2.84
C PHE A 143 -4.33 12.22 2.08
N ARG A 144 -4.66 12.48 0.81
CA ARG A 144 -4.05 13.52 -0.05
C ARG A 144 -4.87 14.80 -0.14
N SER A 145 -6.19 14.76 0.12
CA SER A 145 -7.07 15.94 0.03
C SER A 145 -7.18 16.73 1.34
N LYS A 146 -7.07 16.08 2.50
CA LYS A 146 -7.11 16.77 3.81
C LYS A 146 -5.81 17.51 4.19
N THR A 147 -4.83 17.55 3.29
CA THR A 147 -3.54 18.24 3.44
C THR A 147 -3.41 19.47 2.53
N GLU A 148 -4.51 20.14 2.17
CA GLU A 148 -4.45 21.49 1.56
C GLU A 148 -3.87 22.51 2.54
N GLY A 149 -2.54 22.62 2.54
CA GLY A 149 -1.75 23.42 3.48
C GLY A 149 -0.46 22.71 3.95
N LEU A 150 -0.40 21.37 3.87
CA LEU A 150 0.81 20.61 4.23
C LEU A 150 1.68 20.34 3.00
N ARG A 151 2.94 20.79 3.05
CA ARG A 151 3.90 20.64 1.96
C ARG A 151 4.45 19.22 1.92
N VAL A 152 3.77 18.32 1.20
CA VAL A 152 4.18 16.92 1.04
C VAL A 152 5.65 16.84 0.58
N PRO A 153 6.55 16.18 1.34
CA PRO A 153 7.96 16.15 0.97
C PRO A 153 8.20 15.23 -0.23
N THR A 154 9.00 15.74 -1.17
CA THR A 154 9.41 15.09 -2.42
C THR A 154 10.89 14.76 -2.38
N LEU A 155 11.37 13.90 -3.27
CA LEU A 155 12.80 13.62 -3.36
C LEU A 155 13.64 14.88 -3.63
N SER A 156 13.08 15.87 -4.33
CA SER A 156 13.73 17.19 -4.48
C SER A 156 13.94 17.94 -3.16
N SER A 157 13.11 17.77 -2.12
CA SER A 157 13.34 18.44 -0.82
C SER A 157 14.47 17.80 0.02
N ILE A 158 15.06 16.70 -0.46
CA ILE A 158 16.21 16.04 0.17
C ILE A 158 17.43 15.93 -0.76
N ALA A 159 17.24 16.10 -2.07
CA ALA A 159 18.29 15.95 -3.08
C ALA A 159 19.41 16.99 -2.95
N ASP A 160 19.06 18.24 -2.59
CA ASP A 160 20.00 19.36 -2.51
C ASP A 160 21.03 19.26 -1.35
N LYS A 161 20.96 18.19 -0.53
CA LYS A 161 21.75 18.04 0.71
C LYS A 161 22.94 17.07 0.60
N SER A 162 23.15 16.40 -0.54
CA SER A 162 24.23 15.40 -0.69
C SER A 162 24.75 15.32 -2.12
N GLU A 163 26.07 15.44 -2.29
CA GLU A 163 26.73 15.29 -3.59
C GLU A 163 26.53 13.86 -4.13
N ALA A 164 26.20 13.76 -5.41
CA ALA A 164 25.85 12.49 -6.03
C ALA A 164 27.07 11.56 -6.11
N ALA A 165 27.06 10.45 -5.37
CA ALA A 165 28.07 9.40 -5.48
C ALA A 165 27.94 8.67 -6.84
N VAL A 166 28.60 9.23 -7.87
CA VAL A 166 28.54 8.82 -9.27
C VAL A 166 29.94 8.51 -9.80
N LEU A 167 30.08 7.44 -10.58
CA LEU A 167 31.30 7.06 -11.31
C LEU A 167 30.94 6.59 -12.74
N THR A 168 31.89 6.58 -13.68
CA THR A 168 31.63 6.10 -15.06
C THR A 168 31.84 4.60 -15.23
N THR A 169 31.23 4.02 -16.29
CA THR A 169 31.26 2.57 -16.56
C THR A 169 32.65 1.93 -16.67
N ASP A 170 33.66 2.71 -17.05
CA ASP A 170 35.05 2.31 -17.30
C ASP A 170 35.95 2.43 -16.06
N GLU A 171 35.49 3.06 -14.99
CA GLU A 171 36.20 3.13 -13.72
C GLU A 171 36.25 1.78 -12.98
N THR A 172 36.99 1.74 -11.87
CA THR A 172 37.30 0.49 -11.14
C THR A 172 36.41 0.29 -9.92
N LEU A 173 36.22 -0.97 -9.53
CA LEU A 173 35.56 -1.31 -8.27
C LEU A 173 36.33 -0.77 -7.06
N LEU A 174 37.64 -0.53 -7.18
CA LEU A 174 38.42 0.12 -6.14
C LEU A 174 38.05 1.61 -5.98
N THR A 175 37.92 2.37 -7.06
CA THR A 175 37.48 3.78 -6.97
C THR A 175 36.05 3.89 -6.43
N ALA A 176 35.18 2.91 -6.72
CA ALA A 176 33.88 2.80 -6.05
C ALA A 176 33.99 2.51 -4.54
N CYS A 177 34.96 1.70 -4.10
CA CYS A 177 35.20 1.47 -2.66
C CYS A 177 35.78 2.71 -1.97
N GLU A 178 36.67 3.45 -2.65
CA GLU A 178 37.23 4.72 -2.18
C GLU A 178 36.09 5.76 -2.03
N LEU A 179 35.24 5.95 -3.05
CA LEU A 179 34.09 6.87 -3.01
C LEU A 179 33.03 6.48 -1.97
N MET A 180 32.69 5.20 -1.81
CA MET A 180 31.79 4.74 -0.73
C MET A 180 32.37 4.98 0.66
N THR A 181 33.71 4.96 0.80
CA THR A 181 34.38 5.25 2.07
C THR A 181 34.32 6.73 2.42
N GLU A 182 34.55 7.60 1.43
CA GLU A 182 34.55 9.06 1.56
C GLU A 182 33.14 9.63 1.79
N THR A 183 32.20 9.36 0.90
CA THR A 183 30.79 9.77 1.00
C THR A 183 30.02 9.10 2.16
N ARG A 184 30.64 8.11 2.82
CA ARG A 184 30.02 7.21 3.83
C ARG A 184 28.84 6.39 3.29
N SER A 185 28.58 6.42 1.98
CA SER A 185 27.53 5.65 1.31
C SER A 185 27.76 4.14 1.41
N THR A 186 26.84 3.36 0.84
CA THR A 186 27.02 1.92 0.57
C THR A 186 26.55 1.53 -0.85
N ALA A 187 26.35 2.53 -1.71
CA ALA A 187 26.13 2.37 -3.14
C ALA A 187 26.69 3.58 -3.91
N VAL A 188 26.99 3.35 -5.18
CA VAL A 188 27.44 4.34 -6.17
C VAL A 188 26.61 4.14 -7.44
N ALA A 189 26.07 5.22 -7.99
CA ALA A 189 25.39 5.19 -9.27
C ALA A 189 26.46 5.17 -10.39
N VAL A 190 26.23 4.38 -11.44
CA VAL A 190 27.16 4.26 -12.56
C VAL A 190 26.54 4.88 -13.80
N THR A 191 27.23 5.82 -14.44
CA THR A 191 26.77 6.48 -15.67
C THR A 191 27.59 6.09 -16.89
N ASP A 192 27.02 6.30 -18.06
CA ASP A 192 27.81 6.42 -19.30
C ASP A 192 28.61 7.73 -19.34
N SER A 193 29.33 7.94 -20.45
CA SER A 193 30.11 9.17 -20.70
C SER A 193 29.26 10.41 -21.01
N ALA A 194 27.93 10.28 -21.09
CA ALA A 194 26.98 11.39 -21.21
C ALA A 194 26.31 11.75 -19.86
N GLY A 195 26.66 11.03 -18.78
CA GLY A 195 26.06 11.21 -17.45
C GLY A 195 24.70 10.54 -17.27
N VAL A 196 24.26 9.70 -18.22
CA VAL A 196 23.00 8.96 -18.15
C VAL A 196 23.18 7.72 -17.28
N LEU A 197 22.19 7.44 -16.41
CA LEU A 197 22.21 6.29 -15.50
C LEU A 197 22.28 4.95 -16.26
N ALA A 198 23.39 4.25 -16.12
CA ALA A 198 23.67 2.96 -16.78
C ALA A 198 23.65 1.77 -15.81
N GLY A 199 23.87 2.00 -14.51
CA GLY A 199 23.89 0.95 -13.49
C GLY A 199 23.97 1.47 -12.05
N ILE A 200 24.03 0.54 -11.10
CA ILE A 200 24.36 0.81 -9.70
C ILE A 200 25.32 -0.26 -9.17
N VAL A 201 26.28 0.14 -8.35
CA VAL A 201 27.23 -0.76 -7.67
C VAL A 201 27.03 -0.58 -6.17
N THR A 202 26.79 -1.67 -5.45
CA THR A 202 26.58 -1.65 -4.00
C THR A 202 27.76 -2.26 -3.26
N SER A 203 27.86 -2.00 -1.95
CA SER A 203 28.82 -2.67 -1.06
C SER A 203 28.68 -4.20 -1.05
N ARG A 204 27.52 -4.74 -1.48
CA ARG A 204 27.30 -6.18 -1.65
C ARG A 204 27.91 -6.72 -2.94
N ASP A 205 27.98 -5.91 -3.99
CA ASP A 205 28.62 -6.27 -5.26
C ASP A 205 30.14 -6.23 -5.14
N VAL A 206 30.66 -5.33 -4.29
CA VAL A 206 32.06 -5.37 -3.81
C VAL A 206 32.39 -6.74 -3.21
N LEU A 207 31.60 -7.21 -2.23
CA LEU A 207 31.80 -8.53 -1.61
C LEU A 207 31.71 -9.69 -2.62
N LYS A 208 30.67 -9.73 -3.46
CA LYS A 208 30.52 -10.76 -4.51
C LYS A 208 31.75 -10.83 -5.41
N THR A 209 32.35 -9.68 -5.75
CA THR A 209 33.53 -9.62 -6.62
C THR A 209 34.76 -10.22 -5.94
N ILE A 210 35.01 -9.83 -4.69
CA ILE A 210 36.16 -10.27 -3.89
C ILE A 210 36.12 -11.78 -3.60
N VAL A 211 34.94 -12.29 -3.24
CA VAL A 211 34.73 -13.71 -2.93
C VAL A 211 34.64 -14.56 -4.21
N GLY A 212 33.99 -14.03 -5.25
CA GLY A 212 33.62 -14.78 -6.46
C GLY A 212 34.70 -14.95 -7.54
N ASN A 213 35.99 -14.87 -7.20
CA ASN A 213 37.11 -14.99 -8.16
C ASN A 213 37.10 -14.00 -9.34
N PHE A 214 36.43 -12.84 -9.23
CA PHE A 214 36.27 -11.92 -10.37
C PHE A 214 37.52 -11.11 -10.74
N GLY A 215 38.53 -11.09 -9.87
CA GLY A 215 39.78 -10.31 -9.96
C GLY A 215 40.09 -9.60 -8.64
N ARG A 216 41.11 -8.74 -8.61
CA ARG A 216 41.23 -7.72 -7.55
C ARG A 216 40.30 -6.56 -7.87
N ALA A 217 39.84 -5.81 -6.85
CA ALA A 217 38.97 -4.66 -7.05
C ALA A 217 39.59 -3.57 -7.95
N GLN A 218 40.92 -3.40 -7.88
CA GLN A 218 41.69 -2.47 -8.71
C GLN A 218 41.71 -2.86 -10.21
N ASP A 219 41.56 -4.15 -10.52
CA ASP A 219 41.68 -4.72 -11.88
C ASP A 219 40.28 -4.97 -12.50
N THR A 220 39.20 -4.57 -11.81
CA THR A 220 37.81 -4.89 -12.15
C THR A 220 37.01 -3.62 -12.47
N ILE A 221 36.58 -3.46 -13.72
CA ILE A 221 35.77 -2.31 -14.15
C ILE A 221 34.30 -2.38 -13.69
N LEU A 222 33.67 -1.23 -13.43
CA LEU A 222 32.30 -1.15 -12.91
C LEU A 222 31.27 -1.78 -13.87
N PHE A 223 31.40 -1.59 -15.19
CA PHE A 223 30.50 -2.19 -16.20
C PHE A 223 30.37 -3.72 -16.12
N LYS A 224 31.38 -4.41 -15.59
CA LYS A 224 31.43 -5.88 -15.42
C LYS A 224 30.63 -6.37 -14.21
N VAL A 225 30.46 -5.52 -13.19
CA VAL A 225 29.93 -5.92 -11.85
C VAL A 225 28.71 -5.12 -11.39
N MET A 226 28.38 -4.01 -12.07
CA MET A 226 27.19 -3.20 -11.76
C MET A 226 25.89 -3.95 -12.03
N SER A 227 24.89 -3.72 -11.18
CA SER A 227 23.51 -4.05 -11.49
C SER A 227 23.01 -3.08 -12.56
N LYS A 228 22.72 -3.61 -13.76
CA LYS A 228 22.22 -2.83 -14.91
C LYS A 228 20.73 -2.53 -14.74
N ASP A 229 20.27 -1.50 -15.45
CA ASP A 229 18.86 -1.06 -15.47
C ASP A 229 18.24 -0.88 -14.06
N PRO A 230 18.90 -0.14 -13.13
CA PRO A 230 18.41 0.05 -11.77
C PRO A 230 17.08 0.79 -11.76
N VAL A 231 16.20 0.41 -10.83
CA VAL A 231 14.98 1.17 -10.53
C VAL A 231 15.38 2.55 -10.01
N TYR A 232 14.74 3.60 -10.54
CA TYR A 232 15.01 5.00 -10.21
C TYR A 232 13.74 5.78 -9.85
N ALA A 233 13.93 7.02 -9.44
CA ALA A 233 12.86 7.96 -9.12
C ALA A 233 13.09 9.34 -9.75
N SER A 234 12.00 10.09 -9.91
CA SER A 234 12.06 11.52 -10.27
C SER A 234 12.22 12.36 -8.99
N GLY A 235 12.83 13.54 -9.09
CA GLY A 235 12.80 14.54 -8.00
C GLY A 235 11.37 14.94 -7.59
N SER A 236 10.38 14.73 -8.46
CA SER A 236 8.94 14.93 -8.17
C SER A 236 8.28 13.79 -7.38
N ASP A 237 8.92 12.64 -7.21
CA ASP A 237 8.32 11.52 -6.46
C ASP A 237 8.27 11.86 -4.96
N THR A 238 7.20 11.49 -4.28
CA THR A 238 7.07 11.70 -2.83
C THR A 238 7.99 10.77 -2.04
N LEU A 239 8.40 11.16 -0.83
CA LEU A 239 9.21 10.28 0.03
C LEU A 239 8.50 8.94 0.31
N LEU A 240 7.18 8.94 0.46
CA LEU A 240 6.38 7.71 0.62
C LEU A 240 6.43 6.81 -0.62
N LEU A 241 6.30 7.38 -1.84
CA LEU A 241 6.41 6.61 -3.08
C LEU A 241 7.82 6.03 -3.27
N ALA A 242 8.86 6.77 -2.86
CA ALA A 242 10.23 6.29 -2.85
C ALA A 242 10.43 5.11 -1.88
N LEU A 243 9.88 5.19 -0.66
CA LEU A 243 9.89 4.07 0.31
C LEU A 243 9.12 2.85 -0.22
N GLN A 244 7.98 3.04 -0.88
CA GLN A 244 7.23 1.95 -1.51
C GLN A 244 8.02 1.29 -2.66
N LYS A 245 8.69 2.07 -3.51
CA LYS A 245 9.61 1.56 -4.55
C LYS A 245 10.76 0.74 -3.96
N MET A 246 11.32 1.18 -2.82
CA MET A 246 12.37 0.48 -2.08
C MET A 246 11.85 -0.83 -1.46
N GLN A 247 10.73 -0.77 -0.73
CA GLN A 247 10.09 -1.90 -0.05
C GLN A 247 9.69 -3.01 -1.05
N ALA A 248 8.94 -2.67 -2.10
CA ALA A 248 8.34 -3.63 -3.02
C ALA A 248 9.34 -4.47 -3.84
N ARG A 249 10.64 -4.09 -3.84
CA ARG A 249 11.72 -4.86 -4.48
C ARG A 249 12.93 -5.12 -3.57
N GLY A 250 12.83 -4.80 -2.27
CA GLY A 250 13.91 -5.01 -1.30
C GLY A 250 15.18 -4.18 -1.54
N PHE A 251 15.09 -3.06 -2.25
CA PHE A 251 16.23 -2.19 -2.55
C PHE A 251 16.42 -1.12 -1.47
N ARG A 252 17.69 -0.81 -1.15
CA ARG A 252 18.06 0.09 -0.05
C ARG A 252 18.53 1.48 -0.49
N HIS A 253 18.74 1.65 -1.79
CA HIS A 253 19.24 2.85 -2.45
C HIS A 253 18.46 3.05 -3.74
N LEU A 254 18.17 4.30 -4.09
CA LEU A 254 17.32 4.67 -5.22
C LEU A 254 17.97 5.88 -5.94
N PRO A 255 18.52 5.71 -7.16
CA PRO A 255 18.96 6.82 -7.97
C PRO A 255 17.80 7.79 -8.25
N VAL A 256 18.03 9.08 -8.04
CA VAL A 256 17.12 10.15 -8.43
C VAL A 256 17.65 10.74 -9.72
N ILE A 257 16.79 10.83 -10.74
CA ILE A 257 17.17 11.30 -12.08
C ILE A 257 16.42 12.57 -12.50
N ASP A 258 16.99 13.28 -13.46
CA ASP A 258 16.31 14.36 -14.18
C ASP A 258 15.49 13.82 -15.37
N THR A 259 14.80 14.73 -16.08
CA THR A 259 14.01 14.41 -17.28
C THR A 259 14.86 13.89 -18.46
N GLY A 260 16.18 14.06 -18.42
CA GLY A 260 17.14 13.52 -19.38
C GLY A 260 17.79 12.19 -18.94
N LYS A 261 17.29 11.55 -17.87
CA LYS A 261 17.87 10.33 -17.24
C LYS A 261 19.29 10.50 -16.68
N ARG A 262 19.73 11.74 -16.45
CA ARG A 262 21.01 12.00 -15.76
C ARG A 262 20.82 11.88 -14.26
N VAL A 263 21.83 11.37 -13.56
CA VAL A 263 21.76 11.20 -12.10
C VAL A 263 21.86 12.57 -11.42
N VAL A 264 20.85 12.89 -10.61
CA VAL A 264 20.80 14.10 -9.76
C VAL A 264 21.40 13.80 -8.40
N THR A 265 21.04 12.67 -7.79
CA THR A 265 21.61 12.17 -6.53
C THR A 265 21.26 10.69 -6.32
N LEU A 266 21.73 10.09 -5.22
CA LEU A 266 21.48 8.72 -4.84
C LEU A 266 21.00 8.66 -3.38
N VAL A 267 19.69 8.46 -3.17
CA VAL A 267 19.11 8.45 -1.81
C VAL A 267 19.04 7.04 -1.23
N SER A 268 19.36 6.90 0.04
CA SER A 268 19.17 5.65 0.78
C SER A 268 17.83 5.61 1.52
N VAL A 269 17.37 4.40 1.84
CA VAL A 269 16.15 4.17 2.62
C VAL A 269 16.13 4.90 3.96
N LEU A 270 17.29 5.19 4.59
CA LEU A 270 17.35 5.97 5.83
C LEU A 270 17.33 7.48 5.63
N GLU A 271 17.73 8.01 4.47
CA GLU A 271 17.56 9.43 4.18
C GLU A 271 16.11 9.73 3.78
N VAL A 272 15.52 8.87 2.93
CA VAL A 272 14.10 8.97 2.58
C VAL A 272 13.21 8.75 3.81
N ALA A 273 13.44 7.67 4.57
CA ALA A 273 12.69 7.43 5.80
C ALA A 273 12.99 8.50 6.85
N GLY A 274 14.22 9.01 6.96
CA GLY A 274 14.65 9.98 7.98
C GLY A 274 14.24 11.43 7.74
N ASN A 275 13.89 11.80 6.50
CA ASN A 275 13.37 13.14 6.15
C ASN A 275 11.84 13.16 6.00
N ALA A 276 11.16 12.02 5.95
CA ALA A 276 9.69 11.93 6.07
C ALA A 276 9.19 12.18 7.52
N ILE A 277 9.96 12.92 8.33
CA ILE A 277 9.94 12.87 9.80
C ILE A 277 9.99 14.26 10.46
N LEU A 278 10.49 15.27 9.75
CA LEU A 278 10.80 16.58 10.33
C LEU A 278 10.20 17.71 9.49
N ASP A 279 9.13 18.31 10.02
CA ASP A 279 9.21 19.73 10.36
C ASP A 279 9.46 19.79 11.88
N ASP A 280 10.58 20.41 12.29
CA ASP A 280 10.81 21.17 13.54
C ASP A 280 12.33 21.33 13.84
N ASP A 281 12.72 22.53 14.26
CA ASP A 281 14.01 22.96 14.86
C ASP A 281 15.36 22.48 14.26
N GLU A 282 15.85 23.21 13.23
CA GLU A 282 17.31 23.32 12.97
C GLU A 282 17.76 24.75 12.59
N SER A 283 17.02 25.78 13.00
CA SER A 283 17.33 27.20 12.69
C SER A 283 17.84 28.04 13.87
N ASN A 284 17.99 27.44 15.06
CA ASN A 284 18.29 28.19 16.30
C ASN A 284 19.42 27.59 17.16
N GLN A 285 20.63 27.48 16.59
CA GLN A 285 21.86 27.43 17.39
C GLN A 285 22.76 28.63 17.11
N SER A 286 22.46 29.72 17.83
CA SER A 286 23.39 30.83 18.01
C SER A 286 23.19 31.48 19.39
N THR A 287 24.18 31.25 20.26
CA THR A 287 24.50 31.96 21.52
C THR A 287 23.57 31.84 22.76
N THR A 288 24.23 31.48 23.87
CA THR A 288 24.02 31.94 25.28
C THR A 288 22.76 31.58 26.09
N SER A 289 22.89 30.47 26.83
CA SER A 289 22.91 30.40 28.33
C SER A 289 21.83 31.07 29.21
N ILE A 290 21.23 30.25 30.10
CA ILE A 290 20.60 30.62 31.41
C ILE A 290 19.32 31.48 31.24
N GLN A 291 18.14 31.10 31.71
CA GLN A 291 17.79 30.59 33.05
C GLN A 291 16.53 29.70 33.00
N ALA A 292 16.13 29.10 34.13
CA ALA A 292 14.84 28.41 34.24
C ALA A 292 13.73 29.36 34.69
N ASP A 293 12.55 29.25 34.08
CA ASP A 293 11.29 29.66 34.70
C ASP A 293 10.11 28.81 34.17
N SER A 294 8.94 28.94 34.78
CA SER A 294 7.86 27.93 34.71
C SER A 294 6.58 28.35 33.96
N GLN A 295 5.81 27.34 33.55
CA GLN A 295 4.47 27.37 32.94
C GLN A 295 4.37 27.86 31.49
N GLY A 296 3.81 26.99 30.64
CA GLY A 296 3.65 27.22 29.20
C GLY A 296 3.35 25.91 28.47
N GLU A 297 2.16 25.34 28.66
CA GLU A 297 1.73 24.13 27.93
C GLU A 297 1.39 24.47 26.47
N SER A 298 2.41 24.49 25.62
CA SER A 298 2.28 24.62 24.16
C SER A 298 3.24 23.66 23.45
N GLY A 299 3.02 22.36 23.66
CA GLY A 299 3.79 21.30 22.99
C GLY A 299 3.45 21.21 21.51
N SER A 300 4.23 21.88 20.65
CA SER A 300 4.27 21.56 19.22
C SER A 300 4.70 20.11 19.04
N GLY A 301 3.98 19.39 18.19
CA GLY A 301 4.17 17.96 17.99
C GLY A 301 4.22 17.62 16.51
N GLY A 302 5.42 17.74 15.90
CA GLY A 302 5.69 17.23 14.57
C GLY A 302 5.31 15.75 14.42
N PHE A 303 5.17 15.31 13.16
CA PHE A 303 4.52 14.06 12.69
C PHE A 303 4.57 12.84 13.63
N TRP A 304 5.70 12.55 14.27
CA TRP A 304 5.89 11.38 15.15
C TRP A 304 5.23 11.46 16.53
N SER A 305 4.99 12.67 17.05
CA SER A 305 4.18 12.85 18.26
C SER A 305 2.78 12.28 18.04
N TYR A 306 2.19 12.57 16.87
CA TYR A 306 0.91 12.03 16.44
C TYR A 306 0.96 10.53 16.09
N PHE A 307 2.10 10.07 15.55
CA PHE A 307 2.30 8.68 15.10
C PHE A 307 2.35 7.67 16.26
N PHE A 308 2.88 8.04 17.43
CA PHE A 308 3.02 7.14 18.58
C PHE A 308 2.08 7.44 19.77
N SER A 309 1.58 8.67 19.95
CA SER A 309 0.65 8.98 21.05
C SER A 309 -0.71 8.25 20.92
N SER A 310 -1.08 7.80 19.72
CA SER A 310 -2.29 7.01 19.45
C SER A 310 -2.30 5.64 20.14
N ALA A 311 -1.15 5.13 20.60
CA ALA A 311 -1.05 3.88 21.35
C ALA A 311 -1.46 3.99 22.84
N SER A 312 -1.73 5.21 23.34
CA SER A 312 -1.88 5.51 24.77
C SER A 312 -3.25 6.09 25.15
N LEU A 313 -4.34 5.48 24.65
CA LEU A 313 -5.71 5.72 25.12
C LEU A 313 -6.33 4.48 25.78
N ASN A 314 -5.68 4.03 26.86
CA ASN A 314 -6.33 3.38 28.00
C ASN A 314 -5.49 3.72 29.24
N GLY A 315 -5.98 4.65 30.05
CA GLY A 315 -5.23 5.19 31.17
C GLY A 315 -5.60 4.51 32.49
N GLU A 316 -4.60 3.95 33.17
CA GLU A 316 -4.61 3.87 34.63
C GLU A 316 -3.38 4.57 35.19
N SER A 317 -3.61 5.51 36.12
CA SER A 317 -2.56 6.24 36.80
C SER A 317 -1.96 5.40 37.92
N MET A 318 -0.67 5.08 37.85
CA MET A 318 0.04 4.45 38.97
C MET A 318 1.28 5.23 39.39
N GLU A 319 1.44 5.38 40.71
CA GLU A 319 2.43 6.27 41.32
C GLU A 319 3.88 5.80 41.10
N ARG A 320 4.81 6.74 40.92
CA ARG A 320 6.24 6.45 41.12
C ARG A 320 6.47 6.03 42.58
N LYS A 321 7.05 4.85 42.79
CA LYS A 321 7.68 4.46 44.06
C LYS A 321 9.13 4.07 43.82
N GLU A 322 10.03 4.82 44.45
CA GLU A 322 11.46 4.54 44.47
C GLU A 322 11.77 3.52 45.57
N SER A 323 12.50 2.45 45.24
CA SER A 323 13.25 1.60 46.17
C SER A 323 14.42 0.98 45.41
N VAL A 324 15.67 1.34 45.71
CA VAL A 324 16.49 0.95 46.88
C VAL A 324 16.90 -0.54 46.85
N LEU A 325 18.21 -0.75 46.63
CA LEU A 325 18.89 -2.05 46.58
C LEU A 325 18.98 -2.75 47.95
N SER A 326 18.77 -4.06 48.00
CA SER A 326 19.53 -5.02 48.85
C SER A 326 19.26 -6.49 48.46
N PRO A 327 20.17 -7.45 48.78
CA PRO A 327 20.17 -8.77 48.16
C PRO A 327 19.54 -9.91 48.99
N GLY A 328 19.04 -10.93 48.29
CA GLY A 328 18.66 -12.25 48.82
C GLY A 328 18.79 -13.31 47.72
N GLY A 329 19.25 -14.52 48.06
CA GLY A 329 19.63 -15.55 47.08
C GLY A 329 18.52 -16.55 46.69
N SER A 330 18.69 -17.22 45.55
CA SER A 330 17.77 -18.23 45.01
C SER A 330 18.31 -19.68 45.11
N PRO A 331 17.41 -20.69 45.18
CA PRO A 331 17.77 -22.12 45.18
C PRO A 331 18.12 -22.66 43.77
N PRO A 332 18.68 -23.88 43.63
CA PRO A 332 19.35 -24.33 42.39
C PRO A 332 18.40 -24.82 41.28
N ALA A 333 18.90 -24.76 40.04
CA ALA A 333 18.17 -25.07 38.81
C ALA A 333 17.90 -26.58 38.56
N PRO A 334 16.81 -26.92 37.83
CA PRO A 334 16.44 -28.30 37.49
C PRO A 334 17.26 -28.89 36.32
N LYS A 335 17.10 -30.20 36.10
CA LYS A 335 17.82 -31.01 35.08
C LYS A 335 17.05 -31.06 33.74
N PRO A 336 17.73 -31.29 32.59
CA PRO A 336 17.11 -31.19 31.27
C PRO A 336 16.06 -32.27 30.99
N ILE A 337 14.93 -31.85 30.44
CA ILE A 337 13.80 -32.69 29.99
C ILE A 337 14.01 -33.10 28.51
N SER A 338 13.49 -34.25 28.10
CA SER A 338 13.63 -34.78 26.74
C SER A 338 12.69 -34.08 25.74
N ALA A 339 13.22 -33.51 24.66
CA ALA A 339 12.51 -32.61 23.71
C ALA A 339 11.24 -33.14 22.98
N PHE A 340 10.79 -34.37 23.23
CA PHE A 340 9.61 -34.96 22.60
C PHE A 340 8.77 -35.74 23.61
N LEU A 341 7.46 -35.49 23.62
CA LEU A 341 6.45 -36.29 24.29
C LEU A 341 5.96 -37.41 23.36
N VAL A 342 5.46 -38.51 23.92
CA VAL A 342 4.98 -39.67 23.15
C VAL A 342 3.54 -39.98 23.51
N PHE A 343 2.60 -39.77 22.60
CA PHE A 343 1.22 -40.21 22.77
C PHE A 343 1.09 -41.68 22.36
N LYS A 344 0.55 -42.52 23.23
CA LYS A 344 0.29 -43.95 22.99
C LYS A 344 -1.22 -44.21 23.07
N PHE A 345 -1.81 -44.63 21.97
CA PHE A 345 -3.23 -45.01 21.87
C PHE A 345 -3.37 -46.39 21.20
N GLN A 346 -4.60 -46.90 21.20
CA GLN A 346 -4.97 -48.17 20.57
C GLN A 346 -5.79 -47.90 19.29
N ASP A 347 -5.52 -48.60 18.20
CA ASP A 347 -6.28 -48.46 16.95
C ASP A 347 -7.49 -49.41 16.86
N LYS A 348 -8.26 -49.29 15.77
CA LYS A 348 -9.45 -50.12 15.51
C LYS A 348 -9.17 -51.63 15.49
N ASN A 349 -7.94 -52.05 15.18
CA ASN A 349 -7.50 -53.45 15.18
C ASN A 349 -6.97 -53.92 16.55
N ARG A 350 -7.10 -53.06 17.58
CA ARG A 350 -6.57 -53.24 18.93
C ARG A 350 -5.04 -53.25 19.02
N GLU A 351 -4.31 -52.79 18.01
CA GLU A 351 -2.86 -52.61 18.10
C GLU A 351 -2.49 -51.27 18.76
N PHE A 352 -1.41 -51.25 19.54
CA PHE A 352 -0.92 -50.02 20.15
C PHE A 352 -0.07 -49.19 19.16
N ARG A 353 -0.59 -48.03 18.78
CA ARG A 353 0.14 -47.02 17.99
C ARG A 353 0.81 -46.01 18.92
N ARG A 354 1.80 -45.30 18.37
CA ARG A 354 2.47 -44.18 19.04
C ARG A 354 2.65 -43.02 18.06
N VAL A 355 2.51 -41.79 18.56
CA VAL A 355 2.85 -40.54 17.88
C VAL A 355 3.87 -39.79 18.75
N LYS A 356 4.86 -39.15 18.14
CA LYS A 356 5.81 -38.26 18.82
C LYS A 356 5.40 -36.82 18.55
N VAL A 357 5.39 -36.00 19.60
CA VAL A 357 5.03 -34.58 19.54
C VAL A 357 6.20 -33.78 20.15
N PRO A 358 6.67 -32.68 19.53
CA PRO A 358 7.69 -31.83 20.15
C PRO A 358 7.11 -31.15 21.40
N MET A 359 7.93 -30.97 22.45
CA MET A 359 7.51 -30.24 23.67
C MET A 359 7.57 -28.71 23.53
N ARG A 360 7.39 -28.21 22.30
CA ARG A 360 7.13 -26.82 21.95
C ARG A 360 6.21 -26.85 20.74
N LEU A 361 5.06 -26.18 20.84
CA LEU A 361 4.05 -26.15 19.79
C LEU A 361 4.10 -24.86 18.97
N GLU A 362 3.50 -24.94 17.79
CA GLU A 362 3.14 -23.81 16.93
C GLU A 362 1.60 -23.73 16.89
N ARG A 363 1.00 -22.58 16.57
CA ARG A 363 -0.45 -22.55 16.28
C ARG A 363 -0.80 -23.52 15.13
N GLY A 364 -1.95 -24.19 15.24
CA GLY A 364 -2.36 -25.29 14.38
C GLY A 364 -1.55 -26.58 14.62
N SER A 365 -1.08 -26.84 15.83
CA SER A 365 -0.36 -28.09 16.16
C SER A 365 -1.31 -29.23 16.49
N TYR A 366 -2.45 -28.94 17.11
CA TYR A 366 -3.51 -29.90 17.36
C TYR A 366 -4.10 -30.44 16.05
N ASP A 367 -4.29 -29.61 15.01
CA ASP A 367 -4.72 -30.08 13.68
C ASP A 367 -3.71 -31.06 13.05
N LYS A 368 -2.42 -30.70 13.07
CA LYS A 368 -1.32 -31.56 12.59
C LYS A 368 -1.30 -32.90 13.35
N PHE A 369 -1.53 -32.87 14.67
CA PHE A 369 -1.61 -34.04 15.55
C PHE A 369 -2.85 -34.90 15.30
N GLN A 370 -4.04 -34.29 15.21
CA GLN A 370 -5.30 -34.97 14.95
C GLN A 370 -5.27 -35.65 13.58
N LEU A 371 -4.69 -35.01 12.55
CA LEU A 371 -4.50 -35.60 11.22
C LEU A 371 -3.58 -36.84 11.26
N GLU A 372 -2.49 -36.79 12.04
CA GLU A 372 -1.57 -37.92 12.19
C GLU A 372 -2.15 -39.07 13.03
N ILE A 373 -2.97 -38.75 14.05
CA ILE A 373 -3.77 -39.76 14.76
C ILE A 373 -4.82 -40.37 13.84
N ARG A 374 -5.58 -39.55 13.08
CA ARG A 374 -6.58 -40.02 12.10
C ARG A 374 -5.97 -41.01 11.10
N ARG A 375 -4.77 -40.69 10.58
CA ARG A 375 -3.95 -41.54 9.69
C ARG A 375 -3.55 -42.87 10.33
N ARG A 376 -3.17 -42.88 11.62
CA ARG A 376 -2.71 -44.09 12.34
C ARG A 376 -3.83 -44.91 13.00
N TYR A 377 -5.00 -44.32 13.21
CA TYR A 377 -6.18 -44.96 13.81
C TYR A 377 -7.09 -45.64 12.77
N GLY A 378 -7.14 -45.12 11.53
CA GLY A 378 -7.95 -45.68 10.44
C GLY A 378 -9.40 -45.19 10.44
N ALA A 379 -9.61 -43.89 10.69
CA ALA A 379 -10.94 -43.25 10.62
C ALA A 379 -11.33 -42.80 9.21
N SER A 380 -12.62 -42.53 8.99
CA SER A 380 -13.09 -41.92 7.75
C SER A 380 -12.61 -40.47 7.62
N ARG A 381 -12.70 -39.90 6.40
CA ARG A 381 -12.54 -38.45 6.21
C ARG A 381 -13.72 -37.67 6.80
N SER A 382 -14.93 -38.24 6.74
CA SER A 382 -16.20 -37.62 7.13
C SER A 382 -16.64 -37.93 8.58
N SER A 383 -15.72 -38.32 9.45
CA SER A 383 -16.03 -38.75 10.82
C SER A 383 -15.24 -37.95 11.84
N ILE A 384 -15.93 -37.40 12.85
CA ILE A 384 -15.31 -36.62 13.92
C ILE A 384 -14.58 -37.58 14.86
N LEU A 385 -13.29 -37.34 15.09
CA LEU A 385 -12.52 -38.05 16.11
C LEU A 385 -12.52 -37.29 17.43
N LYS A 386 -12.91 -37.96 18.51
CA LYS A 386 -12.71 -37.48 19.88
C LYS A 386 -11.43 -38.12 20.41
N ILE A 387 -10.49 -37.29 20.85
CA ILE A 387 -9.24 -37.74 21.48
C ILE A 387 -9.30 -37.34 22.96
N LYS A 388 -8.92 -38.26 23.85
CA LYS A 388 -8.74 -37.98 25.28
C LYS A 388 -7.36 -38.44 25.74
N TYR A 389 -6.87 -37.91 26.85
CA TYR A 389 -5.77 -38.46 27.61
C TYR A 389 -6.18 -38.76 29.05
N PHE A 390 -5.26 -39.32 29.84
CA PHE A 390 -5.40 -39.47 31.29
C PHE A 390 -4.42 -38.53 31.98
N ASP A 391 -4.90 -37.76 32.95
CA ASP A 391 -4.08 -36.86 33.78
C ASP A 391 -3.36 -37.59 34.94
N ASP A 392 -2.80 -36.86 35.91
CA ASP A 392 -2.14 -37.38 37.11
C ASP A 392 -3.10 -37.82 38.22
N GLU A 393 -4.32 -37.27 38.30
CA GLU A 393 -5.35 -37.74 39.23
C GLU A 393 -6.02 -39.04 38.72
N GLY A 394 -6.05 -39.22 37.39
CA GLY A 394 -6.47 -40.41 36.67
C GLY A 394 -7.71 -40.23 35.79
N ASP A 395 -8.17 -39.00 35.57
CA ASP A 395 -9.41 -38.68 34.87
C ASP A 395 -9.21 -38.51 33.34
N GLU A 396 -10.31 -38.68 32.57
CA GLU A 396 -10.29 -38.67 31.10
C GLU A 396 -10.47 -37.26 30.51
N VAL A 397 -9.40 -36.45 30.54
CA VAL A 397 -9.38 -35.12 29.92
C VAL A 397 -9.45 -35.21 28.39
N ARG A 398 -10.37 -34.46 27.77
CA ARG A 398 -10.55 -34.42 26.31
C ARG A 398 -9.60 -33.39 25.68
N ILE A 399 -9.02 -33.73 24.54
CA ILE A 399 -8.29 -32.79 23.68
C ILE A 399 -9.22 -32.39 22.52
N SER A 400 -9.48 -31.10 22.38
CA SER A 400 -10.46 -30.51 21.44
C SER A 400 -9.91 -29.31 20.68
N SER A 401 -8.96 -28.57 21.24
CA SER A 401 -8.36 -27.35 20.67
C SER A 401 -6.82 -27.40 20.74
N ASP A 402 -6.14 -26.37 20.21
CA ASP A 402 -4.70 -26.15 20.46
C ASP A 402 -4.42 -25.89 21.96
N GLU A 403 -5.34 -25.24 22.68
CA GLU A 403 -5.18 -24.86 24.10
C GLU A 403 -5.26 -26.10 25.01
N ASP A 404 -6.27 -26.98 24.81
CA ASP A 404 -6.36 -28.31 25.45
C ASP A 404 -5.11 -29.17 25.19
N PHE A 405 -4.44 -28.94 24.05
CA PHE A 405 -3.26 -29.70 23.62
C PHE A 405 -1.95 -29.12 24.16
N GLU A 406 -1.88 -27.81 24.36
CA GLU A 406 -0.83 -27.14 25.13
C GLU A 406 -0.92 -27.54 26.61
N GLU A 407 -2.10 -27.45 27.25
CA GLU A 407 -2.34 -27.88 28.64
C GLU A 407 -1.96 -29.36 28.87
N CYS A 408 -2.33 -30.26 27.94
CA CYS A 408 -1.93 -31.67 27.96
C CYS A 408 -0.40 -31.87 27.95
N ILE A 409 0.34 -30.99 27.28
CA ILE A 409 1.81 -31.05 27.20
C ILE A 409 2.45 -30.37 28.43
N GLU A 410 1.85 -29.32 28.98
CA GLU A 410 2.32 -28.66 30.19
C GLU A 410 2.13 -29.55 31.43
N SER A 411 0.94 -30.14 31.64
CA SER A 411 0.72 -31.17 32.68
C SER A 411 1.71 -32.34 32.54
N ALA A 412 1.99 -32.79 31.32
CA ALA A 412 2.98 -33.83 31.04
C ALA A 412 4.44 -33.39 31.28
N LEU A 413 4.76 -32.10 31.17
CA LEU A 413 6.07 -31.53 31.48
C LEU A 413 6.28 -31.43 33.00
N GLU A 414 5.30 -30.89 33.72
CA GLU A 414 5.33 -30.75 35.19
C GLU A 414 5.44 -32.11 35.87
N ASN A 415 4.60 -33.07 35.48
CA ASN A 415 4.65 -34.45 35.96
C ASN A 415 5.76 -35.32 35.33
N GLN A 416 6.65 -34.72 34.52
CA GLN A 416 7.83 -35.35 33.89
C GLN A 416 7.52 -36.62 33.08
N TRP A 417 6.34 -36.70 32.46
CA TRP A 417 5.90 -37.85 31.69
C TRP A 417 6.69 -38.01 30.39
N LYS A 418 7.07 -39.27 30.12
CA LYS A 418 7.73 -39.67 28.86
C LYS A 418 6.78 -40.31 27.86
N THR A 419 5.54 -40.59 28.26
CA THR A 419 4.50 -41.16 27.40
C THR A 419 3.12 -40.88 27.99
N VAL A 420 2.27 -40.16 27.25
CA VAL A 420 0.85 -39.96 27.54
C VAL A 420 0.06 -41.16 27.02
N LYS A 421 -0.92 -41.65 27.78
CA LYS A 421 -1.91 -42.62 27.29
C LYS A 421 -3.08 -41.84 26.68
N ALA A 422 -3.51 -42.19 25.48
CA ALA A 422 -4.65 -41.55 24.83
C ALA A 422 -5.70 -42.56 24.36
N VAL A 423 -6.96 -42.13 24.40
CA VAL A 423 -8.17 -42.85 23.93
C VAL A 423 -8.71 -42.12 22.71
N VAL A 424 -9.24 -42.86 21.73
CA VAL A 424 -9.73 -42.29 20.46
C VAL A 424 -11.07 -42.95 20.07
N GLU A 425 -12.09 -42.13 19.84
CA GLU A 425 -13.47 -42.49 19.49
C GLU A 425 -13.94 -41.77 18.21
N GLU A 426 -15.00 -42.25 17.55
CA GLU A 426 -15.45 -41.79 16.22
C GLU A 426 -16.98 -41.55 16.20
N VAL A 427 -17.45 -40.38 15.71
CA VAL A 427 -18.87 -39.91 15.85
C VAL A 427 -19.43 -39.29 14.55
N GLN A 428 -20.77 -39.28 14.41
CA GLN A 428 -21.60 -38.77 13.28
C GLN A 428 -22.77 -37.89 13.82
N THR A 429 -23.39 -37.03 12.99
CA THR A 429 -24.27 -35.90 13.42
C THR A 429 -25.59 -35.73 12.65
N LEU A 430 -26.58 -35.06 13.27
CA LEU A 430 -27.92 -34.65 12.75
C LEU A 430 -28.43 -33.39 13.52
N THR A 431 -29.51 -32.72 13.06
CA THR A 431 -29.89 -31.32 13.41
C THR A 431 -31.34 -31.14 13.93
N ASP A 432 -31.62 -30.17 14.84
CA ASP A 432 -32.92 -29.42 14.93
C ASP A 432 -32.84 -28.13 15.82
N THR A 433 -33.97 -27.45 16.12
CA THR A 433 -34.13 -25.98 16.28
C THR A 433 -34.53 -25.38 17.67
N SER A 434 -34.34 -24.04 17.80
CA SER A 434 -35.19 -23.01 18.49
C SER A 434 -35.03 -22.67 20.01
N SER A 435 -34.60 -21.44 20.39
CA SER A 435 -35.51 -20.30 20.79
C SER A 435 -34.87 -18.99 21.37
N ARG A 436 -35.36 -17.81 20.90
CA ARG A 436 -35.15 -16.37 21.29
C ARG A 436 -35.12 -16.04 22.83
N ALA A 437 -34.69 -14.87 23.37
CA ALA A 437 -34.82 -13.46 22.90
C ALA A 437 -34.05 -12.35 23.71
N SER A 438 -33.65 -11.25 23.03
CA SER A 438 -33.57 -9.80 23.45
C SER A 438 -32.67 -9.38 24.67
N ILE A 439 -32.10 -8.17 24.88
CA ILE A 439 -32.28 -6.72 24.51
C ILE A 439 -30.87 -6.02 24.64
N SER A 440 -30.43 -4.86 24.07
CA SER A 440 -30.57 -4.17 22.75
C SER A 440 -29.72 -2.86 22.70
N ALA A 441 -29.16 -2.46 21.54
CA ALA A 441 -28.57 -1.14 21.18
C ALA A 441 -27.23 -0.69 21.85
N SER A 442 -26.32 0.08 21.22
CA SER A 442 -26.45 0.96 20.03
C SER A 442 -25.16 1.19 19.19
N LEU A 443 -25.31 1.25 17.84
CA LEU A 443 -24.53 2.02 16.83
C LEU A 443 -23.04 1.67 16.54
N SER A 444 -22.58 1.68 15.27
CA SER A 444 -22.95 0.79 14.14
C SER A 444 -22.00 0.91 12.93
N TYR A 445 -21.10 -0.08 12.76
CA TYR A 445 -20.68 -0.62 11.45
C TYR A 445 -20.13 -2.05 11.62
N SER A 446 -19.51 -2.30 12.79
CA SER A 446 -19.33 -3.64 13.37
C SER A 446 -20.61 -4.47 13.46
N SER A 447 -21.78 -3.84 13.58
CA SER A 447 -23.07 -4.50 13.86
C SER A 447 -23.59 -5.41 12.74
N LEU A 448 -22.95 -5.44 11.56
CA LEU A 448 -23.22 -6.44 10.53
C LEU A 448 -22.43 -7.76 10.74
N LEU A 449 -21.36 -7.74 11.54
CA LEU A 449 -20.57 -8.93 11.92
C LEU A 449 -21.17 -9.65 13.14
N ASP A 450 -21.90 -8.94 14.01
CA ASP A 450 -22.44 -9.49 15.26
C ASP A 450 -23.80 -10.22 15.10
N LEU A 451 -24.48 -10.06 13.95
CA LEU A 451 -25.82 -10.64 13.72
C LEU A 451 -25.82 -12.16 13.55
N GLU A 452 -24.67 -12.77 13.25
CA GLU A 452 -24.48 -14.23 13.21
C GLU A 452 -23.80 -14.76 14.51
N ALA A 453 -23.61 -13.90 15.51
CA ALA A 453 -22.78 -14.18 16.69
C ALA A 453 -23.54 -14.16 18.04
N LYS A 454 -24.70 -14.85 18.11
CA LYS A 454 -25.31 -15.34 19.37
C LYS A 454 -26.48 -16.32 19.15
N ASP A 455 -26.15 -17.60 18.98
CA ASP A 455 -26.69 -18.66 19.83
C ASP A 455 -25.57 -19.72 20.03
N ASP A 456 -25.71 -20.61 21.02
CA ASP A 456 -24.73 -21.62 21.51
C ASP A 456 -23.76 -21.21 22.65
N GLY A 457 -24.34 -20.90 23.82
CA GLY A 457 -23.66 -21.02 25.11
C GLY A 457 -24.17 -22.23 25.90
N GLY A 458 -23.83 -23.47 25.50
CA GLY A 458 -24.56 -24.67 25.98
C GLY A 458 -23.82 -25.99 26.23
N SER A 459 -22.91 -26.46 25.36
CA SER A 459 -22.03 -27.63 25.66
C SER A 459 -20.90 -27.82 24.63
N GLY A 460 -19.76 -28.38 25.05
CA GLY A 460 -18.50 -28.33 24.29
C GLY A 460 -18.37 -29.27 23.07
N ILE A 461 -18.45 -28.70 21.87
CA ILE A 461 -18.05 -29.33 20.60
C ILE A 461 -17.21 -28.31 19.82
N ALA A 462 -15.94 -28.64 19.53
CA ALA A 462 -15.11 -27.80 18.66
C ALA A 462 -15.67 -27.81 17.24
N THR A 463 -15.88 -26.61 16.67
CA THR A 463 -16.59 -26.38 15.41
C THR A 463 -15.67 -26.49 14.18
N GLU A 464 -16.29 -26.71 13.02
CA GLU A 464 -15.61 -26.75 11.73
C GLU A 464 -15.24 -25.32 11.28
N CYS A 465 -14.17 -25.17 10.49
CA CYS A 465 -13.73 -23.87 9.97
C CYS A 465 -14.81 -23.25 9.08
N SER A 466 -15.38 -22.12 9.51
CA SER A 466 -16.54 -21.49 8.89
C SER A 466 -16.16 -20.72 7.62
N ALA A 467 -17.10 -20.58 6.68
CA ALA A 467 -16.99 -19.62 5.58
C ALA A 467 -16.71 -18.19 6.11
N GLN A 468 -17.27 -17.84 7.27
CA GLN A 468 -17.01 -16.58 7.98
C GLN A 468 -15.54 -16.42 8.39
N ASP A 469 -14.86 -17.49 8.81
CA ASP A 469 -13.45 -17.44 9.20
C ASP A 469 -12.57 -17.20 7.97
N LYS A 470 -12.92 -17.81 6.84
CA LYS A 470 -12.26 -17.59 5.55
C LYS A 470 -12.50 -16.19 4.98
N ILE A 471 -13.69 -15.62 5.19
CA ILE A 471 -13.96 -14.20 4.90
C ILE A 471 -13.11 -13.29 5.79
N ARG A 472 -12.98 -13.61 7.09
CA ARG A 472 -12.16 -12.82 8.04
C ARG A 472 -10.66 -12.89 7.69
N GLU A 473 -10.17 -14.06 7.29
CA GLU A 473 -8.81 -14.26 6.74
C GLU A 473 -8.61 -13.42 5.47
N ALA A 474 -9.56 -13.48 4.53
CA ALA A 474 -9.50 -12.73 3.27
C ALA A 474 -9.50 -11.20 3.49
N MET A 475 -10.33 -10.68 4.40
CA MET A 475 -10.36 -9.27 4.77
C MET A 475 -9.01 -8.80 5.36
N GLY A 476 -8.40 -9.58 6.24
CA GLY A 476 -7.06 -9.31 6.75
C GLY A 476 -6.00 -9.33 5.64
N LEU A 477 -6.11 -10.24 4.68
CA LEU A 477 -5.20 -10.30 3.53
C LEU A 477 -5.37 -9.10 2.57
N LEU A 478 -6.57 -8.53 2.43
CA LEU A 478 -6.78 -7.26 1.72
C LEU A 478 -6.13 -6.08 2.44
N GLN A 479 -6.31 -5.97 3.75
CA GLN A 479 -5.67 -4.92 4.58
C GLN A 479 -4.13 -5.01 4.53
N ASN A 480 -3.59 -6.24 4.43
CA ASN A 480 -2.17 -6.50 4.22
C ASN A 480 -1.69 -6.31 2.76
N GLY A 481 -2.54 -5.82 1.86
CA GLY A 481 -2.23 -5.61 0.43
C GLY A 481 -2.03 -6.90 -0.39
N ASN A 482 -2.26 -8.08 0.19
CA ASN A 482 -2.06 -9.38 -0.45
C ASN A 482 -3.33 -9.84 -1.17
N VAL A 483 -3.78 -9.02 -2.13
CA VAL A 483 -5.07 -9.17 -2.83
C VAL A 483 -5.24 -10.55 -3.47
N LYS A 484 -4.16 -11.13 -4.03
CA LYS A 484 -4.20 -12.47 -4.65
C LYS A 484 -4.36 -13.62 -3.65
N ALA A 485 -3.93 -13.45 -2.40
CA ALA A 485 -4.25 -14.40 -1.34
C ALA A 485 -5.68 -14.19 -0.82
N ALA A 486 -6.13 -12.94 -0.70
CA ALA A 486 -7.51 -12.63 -0.31
C ALA A 486 -8.55 -13.23 -1.27
N ILE A 487 -8.37 -13.08 -2.59
CA ILE A 487 -9.25 -13.70 -3.61
C ILE A 487 -9.37 -15.21 -3.35
N ARG A 488 -8.25 -15.90 -3.12
CA ARG A 488 -8.24 -17.33 -2.80
C ARG A 488 -8.97 -17.68 -1.49
N CYS A 489 -8.85 -16.87 -0.45
CA CYS A 489 -9.59 -17.09 0.80
C CYS A 489 -11.10 -16.84 0.61
N TYR A 490 -11.51 -15.93 -0.26
CA TYR A 490 -12.91 -15.81 -0.67
C TYR A 490 -13.38 -16.99 -1.55
N ASP A 491 -12.55 -17.50 -2.45
CA ASP A 491 -12.85 -18.73 -3.21
C ASP A 491 -13.04 -19.92 -2.26
N GLU A 492 -12.17 -20.06 -1.25
CA GLU A 492 -12.27 -21.08 -0.20
C GLU A 492 -13.53 -20.88 0.66
N ALA A 493 -13.95 -19.64 0.96
CA ALA A 493 -15.22 -19.36 1.64
C ALA A 493 -16.46 -19.74 0.81
N ILE A 494 -16.48 -19.40 -0.48
CA ILE A 494 -17.57 -19.71 -1.42
C ILE A 494 -17.68 -21.22 -1.68
N LEU A 495 -16.57 -21.96 -1.56
CA LEU A 495 -16.58 -23.43 -1.60
C LEU A 495 -17.12 -24.09 -0.32
N ILE A 496 -17.14 -23.37 0.81
CA ILE A 496 -17.72 -23.82 2.08
C ILE A 496 -19.22 -23.49 2.14
N ASP A 497 -19.60 -22.24 1.86
CA ASP A 497 -21.00 -21.83 1.65
C ASP A 497 -21.15 -20.99 0.35
N PRO A 498 -21.68 -21.60 -0.73
CA PRO A 498 -22.03 -20.90 -1.97
C PRO A 498 -23.13 -19.84 -1.83
N SER A 499 -23.76 -19.71 -0.65
CA SER A 499 -24.81 -18.72 -0.37
C SER A 499 -24.36 -17.56 0.53
N THR A 500 -23.06 -17.42 0.85
CA THR A 500 -22.57 -16.26 1.62
C THR A 500 -22.28 -15.06 0.71
N ALA A 501 -23.25 -14.13 0.58
CA ALA A 501 -23.12 -12.90 -0.22
C ALA A 501 -21.87 -12.05 0.14
N ASN A 502 -21.48 -12.03 1.42
CA ASN A 502 -20.28 -11.33 1.91
C ASN A 502 -18.99 -11.81 1.23
N ALA A 503 -18.89 -13.09 0.87
CA ALA A 503 -17.69 -13.64 0.21
C ALA A 503 -17.62 -13.20 -1.26
N TYR A 504 -18.76 -13.17 -1.96
CA TYR A 504 -18.86 -12.66 -3.33
C TYR A 504 -18.55 -11.15 -3.38
N CYS A 505 -19.17 -10.33 -2.53
CA CYS A 505 -18.87 -8.89 -2.44
C CYS A 505 -17.40 -8.62 -2.07
N GLY A 506 -16.82 -9.39 -1.16
CA GLY A 506 -15.39 -9.31 -0.81
C GLY A 506 -14.46 -9.68 -1.98
N ARG A 507 -14.79 -10.75 -2.72
CA ARG A 507 -14.05 -11.16 -3.92
C ARG A 507 -14.18 -10.15 -5.06
N ALA A 508 -15.35 -9.55 -5.24
CA ALA A 508 -15.59 -8.49 -6.20
C ALA A 508 -14.70 -7.26 -5.94
N ALA A 509 -14.67 -6.78 -4.69
CA ALA A 509 -13.80 -5.67 -4.29
C ALA A 509 -12.31 -6.02 -4.49
N ALA A 510 -11.92 -7.26 -4.20
CA ALA A 510 -10.56 -7.74 -4.44
C ALA A 510 -10.19 -7.78 -5.94
N LYS A 511 -11.11 -8.27 -6.80
CA LYS A 511 -10.96 -8.28 -8.26
C LYS A 511 -10.87 -6.87 -8.86
N LEU A 512 -11.67 -5.92 -8.36
CA LEU A 512 -11.61 -4.50 -8.77
C LEU A 512 -10.21 -3.90 -8.52
N ILE A 513 -9.55 -4.27 -7.41
CA ILE A 513 -8.20 -3.78 -7.08
C ILE A 513 -7.12 -4.37 -8.02
N VAL A 514 -7.35 -5.54 -8.62
CA VAL A 514 -6.45 -6.13 -9.64
C VAL A 514 -6.87 -5.87 -11.09
N HIS A 515 -7.89 -5.02 -11.31
CA HIS A 515 -8.49 -4.71 -12.62
C HIS A 515 -9.13 -5.93 -13.34
N GLU A 516 -9.61 -6.92 -12.58
CA GLU A 516 -10.44 -8.02 -13.09
C GLU A 516 -11.92 -7.61 -13.13
N THR A 517 -12.18 -6.42 -13.71
CA THR A 517 -13.37 -5.58 -13.50
C THR A 517 -14.67 -6.21 -13.98
N GLU A 518 -14.65 -6.98 -15.08
CA GLU A 518 -15.84 -7.71 -15.56
C GLU A 518 -16.23 -8.83 -14.59
N GLN A 519 -15.25 -9.58 -14.06
CA GLN A 519 -15.48 -10.64 -13.08
C GLN A 519 -15.82 -10.09 -11.68
N ALA A 520 -15.54 -8.81 -11.43
CA ALA A 520 -15.98 -8.11 -10.22
C ALA A 520 -17.49 -7.78 -10.30
N LEU A 521 -17.99 -7.38 -11.48
CA LEU A 521 -19.42 -7.19 -11.71
C LEU A 521 -20.20 -8.49 -11.51
N GLU A 522 -19.75 -9.61 -12.10
CA GLU A 522 -20.39 -10.93 -11.92
C GLU A 522 -20.50 -11.33 -10.43
N ASP A 523 -19.47 -11.04 -9.63
CA ASP A 523 -19.49 -11.33 -8.19
C ASP A 523 -20.39 -10.35 -7.40
N TYR A 524 -20.42 -9.06 -7.73
CA TYR A 524 -21.35 -8.11 -7.09
C TYR A 524 -22.80 -8.44 -7.43
N ASP A 525 -23.11 -8.71 -8.70
CA ASP A 525 -24.44 -9.10 -9.14
C ASP A 525 -24.89 -10.39 -8.41
N ARG A 526 -24.02 -11.40 -8.28
CA ARG A 526 -24.36 -12.62 -7.53
C ARG A 526 -24.52 -12.37 -6.02
N ALA A 527 -23.78 -11.43 -5.43
CA ALA A 527 -23.99 -11.03 -4.04
C ALA A 527 -25.37 -10.38 -3.84
N LEU A 528 -25.81 -9.52 -4.78
CA LEU A 528 -27.13 -8.89 -4.79
C LEU A 528 -28.25 -9.93 -4.99
N GLU A 529 -28.09 -10.90 -5.90
CA GLU A 529 -29.04 -12.00 -6.10
C GLU A 529 -29.26 -12.80 -4.81
N ILE A 530 -28.18 -13.21 -4.14
CA ILE A 530 -28.24 -13.96 -2.87
C ILE A 530 -28.93 -13.13 -1.78
N CYS A 531 -28.72 -11.81 -1.74
CA CYS A 531 -29.42 -10.91 -0.83
C CYS A 531 -30.91 -10.75 -1.15
N ALA A 532 -31.29 -10.79 -2.44
CA ALA A 532 -32.69 -10.80 -2.86
C ALA A 532 -33.39 -12.15 -2.50
N GLU A 533 -32.71 -13.28 -2.71
CA GLU A 533 -33.17 -14.62 -2.34
C GLU A 533 -33.42 -14.75 -0.81
N ARG A 534 -32.71 -13.98 0.03
CA ARG A 534 -32.78 -14.02 1.51
C ARG A 534 -33.69 -12.95 2.16
N GLN A 535 -34.52 -12.23 1.39
CA GLN A 535 -35.28 -11.05 1.87
C GLN A 535 -36.23 -11.27 3.07
N GLU A 536 -36.66 -12.50 3.38
CA GLU A 536 -37.64 -12.76 4.45
C GLU A 536 -37.08 -12.75 5.88
N ILE A 537 -35.74 -12.68 6.07
CA ILE A 537 -35.09 -13.08 7.33
C ILE A 537 -34.25 -11.97 8.02
N VAL A 538 -33.82 -10.92 7.31
CA VAL A 538 -32.76 -10.00 7.75
C VAL A 538 -33.30 -8.64 8.22
N ASP A 539 -32.57 -7.94 9.11
CA ASP A 539 -32.81 -6.52 9.40
C ASP A 539 -32.68 -5.70 8.11
N GLN A 540 -33.78 -5.06 7.70
CA GLN A 540 -33.85 -4.27 6.47
C GLN A 540 -32.83 -3.12 6.47
N SER A 541 -32.45 -2.55 7.62
CA SER A 541 -31.43 -1.50 7.72
C SER A 541 -30.05 -2.03 7.33
N ALA A 542 -29.68 -3.20 7.87
CA ALA A 542 -28.42 -3.87 7.55
C ALA A 542 -28.38 -4.34 6.09
N LEU A 543 -29.49 -4.86 5.57
CA LEU A 543 -29.63 -5.26 4.17
C LEU A 543 -29.46 -4.06 3.22
N GLU A 544 -30.14 -2.94 3.46
CA GLU A 544 -30.02 -1.74 2.63
C GLU A 544 -28.58 -1.18 2.64
N SER A 545 -27.90 -1.20 3.80
CA SER A 545 -26.49 -0.80 3.89
C SER A 545 -25.54 -1.71 3.07
N PHE A 546 -25.78 -3.03 3.05
CA PHE A 546 -24.98 -3.96 2.24
C PHE A 546 -25.23 -3.78 0.73
N MET A 547 -26.50 -3.57 0.34
CA MET A 547 -26.88 -3.29 -1.04
C MET A 547 -26.21 -1.99 -1.55
N ASP A 548 -26.15 -0.95 -0.72
CA ASP A 548 -25.45 0.31 -1.07
C ASP A 548 -23.94 0.13 -1.28
N VAL A 549 -23.27 -0.71 -0.49
CA VAL A 549 -21.85 -1.05 -0.68
C VAL A 549 -21.62 -1.80 -2.00
N CYS A 550 -22.47 -2.79 -2.31
CA CYS A 550 -22.41 -3.52 -3.57
C CYS A 550 -22.68 -2.60 -4.78
N ASN A 551 -23.71 -1.75 -4.69
CA ASN A 551 -24.03 -0.76 -5.72
C ASN A 551 -22.89 0.25 -5.93
N SER A 552 -22.22 0.68 -4.87
CA SER A 552 -21.02 1.53 -4.96
C SER A 552 -19.90 0.84 -5.75
N GLY A 553 -19.62 -0.44 -5.45
CA GLY A 553 -18.62 -1.24 -6.17
C GLY A 553 -18.97 -1.51 -7.63
N ILE A 554 -20.24 -1.77 -7.93
CA ILE A 554 -20.77 -1.89 -9.31
C ILE A 554 -20.59 -0.56 -10.06
N ALA A 555 -20.89 0.58 -9.43
CA ALA A 555 -20.71 1.88 -10.05
C ALA A 555 -19.23 2.19 -10.33
N GLU A 556 -18.30 1.90 -9.40
CA GLU A 556 -16.85 2.02 -9.66
C GLU A 556 -16.40 1.12 -10.83
N ALA A 557 -16.84 -0.14 -10.88
CA ALA A 557 -16.52 -1.07 -11.97
C ALA A 557 -17.07 -0.59 -13.33
N LEU A 558 -18.30 -0.08 -13.37
CA LEU A 558 -18.90 0.49 -14.57
C LEU A 558 -18.21 1.80 -15.01
N ILE A 559 -17.67 2.61 -14.10
CA ILE A 559 -16.85 3.79 -14.42
C ILE A 559 -15.54 3.37 -15.10
N GLU A 560 -14.85 2.36 -14.55
CA GLU A 560 -13.59 1.85 -15.12
C GLU A 560 -13.80 1.20 -16.50
N LEU A 561 -14.93 0.53 -16.72
CA LEU A 561 -15.39 0.04 -18.04
C LEU A 561 -15.99 1.13 -18.95
N ARG A 562 -15.97 2.41 -18.54
CA ARG A 562 -16.53 3.58 -19.27
C ARG A 562 -18.04 3.51 -19.57
N ARG A 563 -18.78 2.65 -18.86
CA ARG A 563 -20.25 2.44 -18.95
C ARG A 563 -21.01 3.48 -18.10
N TYR A 564 -20.69 4.77 -18.29
CA TYR A 564 -21.11 5.86 -17.41
C TYR A 564 -22.64 5.98 -17.23
N GLU A 565 -23.43 5.74 -18.28
CA GLU A 565 -24.90 5.79 -18.22
C GLU A 565 -25.52 4.69 -17.35
N GLU A 566 -24.81 3.58 -17.16
CA GLU A 566 -25.23 2.48 -16.28
C GLU A 566 -24.77 2.77 -14.85
N ALA A 567 -23.51 3.18 -14.67
CA ALA A 567 -22.98 3.65 -13.39
C ALA A 567 -23.85 4.77 -12.78
N GLY A 568 -24.33 5.72 -13.59
CA GLY A 568 -25.21 6.81 -13.15
C GLY A 568 -26.61 6.35 -12.70
N LYS A 569 -27.14 5.24 -13.24
CA LYS A 569 -28.40 4.64 -12.77
C LYS A 569 -28.19 4.01 -11.39
N ILE A 570 -27.12 3.21 -11.25
CA ILE A 570 -26.76 2.56 -9.98
C ILE A 570 -26.48 3.63 -8.91
N LEU A 571 -25.71 4.67 -9.22
CA LEU A 571 -25.45 5.82 -8.33
C LEU A 571 -26.75 6.43 -7.78
N SER A 572 -27.74 6.70 -8.64
CA SER A 572 -29.02 7.28 -8.22
C SER A 572 -29.86 6.36 -7.31
N SER A 573 -29.52 5.07 -7.24
CA SER A 573 -30.19 4.08 -6.37
C SER A 573 -29.53 3.92 -4.99
N ILE A 574 -28.26 4.36 -4.82
CA ILE A 574 -27.52 4.27 -3.55
C ILE A 574 -28.15 5.22 -2.53
N ARG A 575 -28.63 4.70 -1.39
CA ARG A 575 -29.32 5.48 -0.35
C ARG A 575 -28.34 6.16 0.62
N SER A 576 -27.31 5.43 1.03
CA SER A 576 -26.21 5.88 1.88
C SER A 576 -25.49 7.08 1.25
N SER A 577 -25.51 8.22 1.94
CA SER A 577 -24.81 9.43 1.49
C SER A 577 -23.31 9.19 1.36
N GLN A 578 -22.71 8.42 2.28
CA GLN A 578 -21.27 8.11 2.23
C GLN A 578 -20.91 7.34 0.95
N CYS A 579 -21.62 6.24 0.66
CA CYS A 579 -21.32 5.40 -0.52
C CYS A 579 -21.62 6.16 -1.83
N ARG A 580 -22.64 7.04 -1.81
CA ARG A 580 -22.94 7.94 -2.92
C ARG A 580 -21.84 8.99 -3.13
N ASP A 581 -21.37 9.64 -2.07
CA ASP A 581 -20.30 10.65 -2.11
C ASP A 581 -18.96 10.04 -2.58
N GLU A 582 -18.64 8.82 -2.13
CA GLU A 582 -17.47 8.06 -2.60
C GLU A 582 -17.55 7.77 -4.12
N THR A 583 -18.72 7.32 -4.61
CA THR A 583 -18.96 7.07 -6.05
C THR A 583 -18.97 8.37 -6.88
N VAL A 584 -19.61 9.44 -6.40
CA VAL A 584 -19.59 10.78 -7.03
C VAL A 584 -18.14 11.28 -7.16
N SER A 585 -17.33 11.07 -6.12
CA SER A 585 -15.91 11.41 -6.14
C SER A 585 -15.16 10.62 -7.24
N ALA A 586 -15.41 9.31 -7.39
CA ALA A 586 -14.80 8.50 -8.45
C ALA A 586 -15.09 9.04 -9.87
N PHE A 587 -16.34 9.44 -10.14
CA PHE A 587 -16.70 10.14 -11.38
C PHE A 587 -15.95 11.48 -11.53
N LEU A 588 -15.80 12.27 -10.47
CA LEU A 588 -15.11 13.57 -10.52
C LEU A 588 -13.61 13.43 -10.83
N ASP A 589 -12.95 12.36 -10.39
CA ASP A 589 -11.55 12.07 -10.72
C ASP A 589 -11.40 11.69 -12.19
N GLU A 590 -12.17 10.72 -12.70
CA GLU A 590 -12.12 10.33 -14.12
C GLU A 590 -12.49 11.50 -15.05
N LEU A 591 -13.41 12.36 -14.61
CA LEU A 591 -13.75 13.62 -15.27
C LEU A 591 -12.55 14.59 -15.37
N SER A 592 -11.73 14.71 -14.31
CA SER A 592 -10.50 15.51 -14.36
C SER A 592 -9.43 14.86 -15.23
N ALA A 593 -9.23 13.54 -15.12
CA ALA A 593 -8.24 12.81 -15.91
C ALA A 593 -8.55 12.89 -17.41
N CYS A 594 -9.83 12.80 -17.81
CA CYS A 594 -10.26 13.02 -19.18
C CYS A 594 -10.02 14.46 -19.64
N LYS A 595 -10.32 15.48 -18.82
CA LYS A 595 -10.09 16.91 -19.14
C LYS A 595 -8.61 17.22 -19.37
N ASP A 596 -7.74 16.77 -18.47
CA ASP A 596 -6.29 17.01 -18.54
C ASP A 596 -5.66 16.26 -19.72
N SER A 597 -6.10 15.03 -19.97
CA SER A 597 -5.64 14.23 -21.12
C SER A 597 -6.10 14.83 -22.45
N ALA A 598 -7.34 15.32 -22.55
CA ALA A 598 -7.84 15.99 -23.75
C ALA A 598 -7.10 17.30 -24.04
N ALA A 599 -6.84 18.12 -23.00
CA ALA A 599 -6.05 19.35 -23.14
C ALA A 599 -4.59 19.05 -23.56
N LYS A 600 -4.01 17.95 -23.09
CA LYS A 600 -2.69 17.48 -23.54
C LYS A 600 -2.73 16.99 -24.99
N ALA A 601 -3.76 16.27 -25.41
CA ALA A 601 -3.93 15.81 -26.78
C ALA A 601 -4.12 16.99 -27.77
N GLN A 602 -4.85 18.04 -27.39
CA GLN A 602 -4.90 19.31 -28.13
C GLN A 602 -3.50 19.92 -28.32
N LEU A 603 -2.66 19.94 -27.27
CA LEU A 603 -1.30 20.48 -27.33
C LEU A 603 -0.31 19.64 -28.18
N SER A 604 -0.70 18.43 -28.59
CA SER A 604 0.07 17.56 -29.50
C SER A 604 -0.62 17.37 -30.86
N ASP A 605 -1.51 18.29 -31.26
CA ASP A 605 -2.30 18.26 -32.49
C ASP A 605 -3.15 16.98 -32.68
N ALA A 606 -3.37 16.19 -31.62
CA ALA A 606 -4.10 14.93 -31.61
C ALA A 606 -5.61 15.16 -31.41
N CYS A 607 -6.20 16.05 -32.21
CA CYS A 607 -7.54 16.59 -31.97
C CYS A 607 -8.66 15.54 -31.91
N MET A 608 -8.55 14.41 -32.63
CA MET A 608 -9.53 13.31 -32.54
C MET A 608 -9.51 12.60 -31.19
N GLU A 609 -8.32 12.33 -30.62
CA GLU A 609 -8.20 11.76 -29.27
C GLU A 609 -8.77 12.71 -28.22
N ALA A 610 -8.58 14.03 -28.41
CA ALA A 610 -9.21 15.04 -27.58
C ALA A 610 -10.74 15.08 -27.73
N VAL A 611 -11.31 14.82 -28.91
CA VAL A 611 -12.77 14.70 -29.12
C VAL A 611 -13.33 13.52 -28.33
N ASP A 612 -12.68 12.35 -28.37
CA ASP A 612 -13.12 11.16 -27.62
C ASP A 612 -13.05 11.39 -26.11
N LEU A 613 -11.96 11.98 -25.61
CA LEU A 613 -11.75 12.28 -24.19
C LEU A 613 -12.67 13.40 -23.67
N TYR A 614 -13.02 14.41 -24.47
CA TYR A 614 -14.08 15.34 -24.09
C TYR A 614 -15.47 14.69 -24.18
N THR A 615 -15.69 13.70 -25.06
CA THR A 615 -16.96 12.96 -25.14
C THR A 615 -17.20 12.08 -23.93
N SER A 616 -16.19 11.39 -23.39
CA SER A 616 -16.30 10.71 -22.08
C SER A 616 -16.53 11.71 -20.95
N ALA A 617 -15.80 12.83 -20.93
CA ALA A 617 -15.99 13.88 -19.92
C ALA A 617 -17.42 14.46 -19.94
N ILE A 618 -18.01 14.74 -21.11
CA ILE A 618 -19.39 15.24 -21.24
C ILE A 618 -20.41 14.23 -20.71
N ARG A 619 -20.23 12.93 -20.97
CA ARG A 619 -21.08 11.85 -20.43
C ARG A 619 -21.03 11.85 -18.90
N ILE A 620 -19.83 11.86 -18.31
CA ILE A 620 -19.65 11.88 -16.85
C ILE A 620 -20.29 13.13 -16.23
N ASP A 621 -20.03 14.31 -16.80
CA ASP A 621 -20.58 15.59 -16.31
C ASP A 621 -22.13 15.58 -16.37
N SER A 622 -22.73 14.99 -17.42
CA SER A 622 -24.19 14.81 -17.55
C SER A 622 -24.80 13.79 -16.58
N THR A 623 -24.03 12.78 -16.13
CA THR A 623 -24.49 11.88 -15.07
C THR A 623 -24.43 12.54 -13.70
N LEU A 624 -23.44 13.41 -13.46
CA LEU A 624 -23.31 14.16 -12.21
C LEU A 624 -24.24 15.37 -12.11
N GLU A 625 -24.71 15.94 -13.23
CA GLU A 625 -25.64 17.07 -13.24
C GLU A 625 -26.88 16.83 -12.36
N LYS A 626 -27.40 15.59 -12.37
CA LYS A 626 -28.60 15.19 -11.61
C LYS A 626 -28.39 15.15 -10.09
N GLU A 627 -27.17 14.91 -9.64
CA GLU A 627 -26.82 14.76 -8.22
C GLU A 627 -26.20 16.05 -7.64
N ILE A 628 -25.39 16.78 -8.41
CA ILE A 628 -24.63 17.95 -7.93
C ILE A 628 -25.12 19.30 -8.51
N GLY A 629 -25.94 19.30 -9.58
CA GLY A 629 -26.56 20.50 -10.13
C GLY A 629 -25.59 21.59 -10.64
N HIS A 630 -24.39 21.21 -11.09
CA HIS A 630 -23.35 22.17 -11.50
C HIS A 630 -23.24 22.30 -13.03
N PRO A 631 -23.41 23.51 -13.62
CA PRO A 631 -23.29 23.74 -15.06
C PRO A 631 -21.82 23.79 -15.52
N ARG A 632 -21.16 22.63 -15.52
CA ARG A 632 -19.77 22.45 -16.00
C ARG A 632 -19.75 22.05 -17.49
N GLN A 633 -20.82 21.41 -17.96
CA GLN A 633 -20.96 20.84 -19.31
C GLN A 633 -20.76 21.84 -20.46
N ALA A 634 -21.24 23.08 -20.33
CA ALA A 634 -21.09 24.11 -21.37
C ALA A 634 -19.61 24.34 -21.75
N LYS A 635 -18.69 24.32 -20.77
CA LYS A 635 -17.25 24.48 -21.01
C LYS A 635 -16.63 23.27 -21.72
N LEU A 636 -17.12 22.07 -21.43
CA LEU A 636 -16.70 20.84 -22.10
C LEU A 636 -17.15 20.79 -23.57
N LEU A 637 -18.40 21.17 -23.82
CA LEU A 637 -18.95 21.31 -25.18
C LEU A 637 -18.17 22.35 -25.99
N CYS A 638 -17.83 23.50 -25.42
CA CYS A 638 -16.95 24.48 -26.06
C CYS A 638 -15.56 23.91 -26.41
N ALA A 639 -14.94 23.16 -25.50
CA ALA A 639 -13.62 22.57 -25.73
C ALA A 639 -13.63 21.49 -26.82
N ARG A 640 -14.69 20.66 -26.88
CA ARG A 640 -14.88 19.66 -27.95
C ARG A 640 -15.19 20.31 -29.29
N GLY A 641 -16.04 21.34 -29.31
CA GLY A 641 -16.31 22.18 -30.48
C GLY A 641 -15.03 22.82 -31.06
N GLN A 642 -14.08 23.23 -30.21
CA GLN A 642 -12.77 23.72 -30.65
C GLN A 642 -11.93 22.64 -31.34
N CYS A 643 -11.94 21.40 -30.83
CA CYS A 643 -11.28 20.27 -31.51
C CYS A 643 -11.90 19.99 -32.90
N TYR A 644 -13.23 19.97 -33.01
CA TYR A 644 -13.93 19.79 -34.28
C TYR A 644 -13.57 20.88 -35.32
N VAL A 645 -13.49 22.16 -34.91
CA VAL A 645 -13.03 23.27 -35.79
C VAL A 645 -11.59 23.06 -36.30
N ALA A 646 -10.73 22.38 -35.55
CA ALA A 646 -9.35 22.07 -35.93
C ALA A 646 -9.23 20.84 -36.85
N VAL A 647 -10.16 19.88 -36.76
CA VAL A 647 -10.30 18.75 -37.71
C VAL A 647 -11.05 19.18 -39.00
N ASP A 648 -11.58 20.42 -39.02
CA ASP A 648 -12.42 21.02 -40.06
C ASP A 648 -13.82 20.38 -40.22
N ASP A 649 -14.28 19.67 -39.19
CA ASP A 649 -15.69 19.28 -39.02
C ASP A 649 -16.46 20.44 -38.37
N VAL A 650 -16.87 21.39 -39.22
CA VAL A 650 -17.46 22.65 -38.76
C VAL A 650 -18.94 22.49 -38.37
N GLU A 651 -19.63 21.53 -38.99
CA GLU A 651 -20.98 21.11 -38.64
C GLU A 651 -21.05 20.63 -37.18
N MET A 652 -20.25 19.63 -36.79
CA MET A 652 -20.25 19.10 -35.41
C MET A 652 -19.86 20.17 -34.38
N ALA A 653 -18.90 21.04 -34.73
CA ALA A 653 -18.56 22.19 -33.89
C ALA A 653 -19.74 23.15 -33.67
N ALA A 654 -20.50 23.46 -34.72
CA ALA A 654 -21.67 24.34 -34.63
C ALA A 654 -22.79 23.72 -33.78
N GLU A 655 -22.94 22.40 -33.77
CA GLU A 655 -23.88 21.70 -32.89
C GLU A 655 -23.43 21.76 -31.42
N ASP A 656 -22.16 21.47 -31.12
CA ASP A 656 -21.60 21.56 -29.76
C ASP A 656 -21.74 22.96 -29.16
N TYR A 657 -21.46 24.03 -29.92
CA TYR A 657 -21.68 25.39 -29.43
C TYR A 657 -23.18 25.73 -29.25
N ASN A 658 -24.09 25.14 -30.03
CA ASN A 658 -25.53 25.33 -29.81
C ASN A 658 -26.01 24.58 -28.56
N LEU A 659 -25.46 23.41 -28.23
CA LEU A 659 -25.74 22.69 -26.99
C LEU A 659 -25.18 23.45 -25.78
N ALA A 660 -23.95 23.97 -25.87
CA ALA A 660 -23.36 24.81 -24.82
C ALA A 660 -24.24 26.03 -24.47
N LEU A 661 -24.86 26.65 -25.48
CA LEU A 661 -25.77 27.80 -25.31
C LEU A 661 -27.18 27.44 -24.80
N GLN A 662 -27.55 26.15 -24.77
CA GLN A 662 -28.76 25.71 -24.08
C GLN A 662 -28.52 25.55 -22.57
N VAL A 663 -27.30 25.18 -22.18
CA VAL A 663 -26.87 25.05 -20.78
C VAL A 663 -26.48 26.41 -20.17
N ASP A 664 -25.74 27.23 -20.92
CA ASP A 664 -25.25 28.55 -20.52
C ASP A 664 -25.45 29.56 -21.66
N PRO A 665 -26.60 30.25 -21.72
CA PRO A 665 -26.91 31.21 -22.80
C PRO A 665 -26.00 32.44 -22.87
N GLU A 666 -25.27 32.75 -21.80
CA GLU A 666 -24.33 33.88 -21.74
C GLU A 666 -22.87 33.44 -21.99
N ASN A 667 -22.64 32.16 -22.29
CA ASN A 667 -21.31 31.60 -22.49
C ASN A 667 -20.55 32.31 -23.63
N ARG A 668 -19.55 33.11 -23.26
CA ARG A 668 -18.76 33.92 -24.20
C ARG A 668 -18.15 33.07 -25.31
N ASP A 669 -17.56 31.94 -24.95
CA ASP A 669 -16.79 31.11 -25.87
C ASP A 669 -17.72 30.34 -26.82
N ALA A 670 -18.89 29.90 -26.35
CA ALA A 670 -19.91 29.29 -27.21
C ALA A 670 -20.55 30.29 -28.18
N LEU A 671 -20.88 31.52 -27.73
CA LEU A 671 -21.44 32.57 -28.57
C LEU A 671 -20.47 32.95 -29.71
N LEU A 672 -19.18 33.07 -29.39
CA LEU A 672 -18.12 33.36 -30.37
C LEU A 672 -17.88 32.18 -31.31
N GLY A 673 -17.66 30.98 -30.75
CA GLY A 673 -17.39 29.76 -31.51
C GLY A 673 -18.51 29.44 -32.50
N ARG A 674 -19.78 29.59 -32.10
CA ARG A 674 -20.93 29.43 -33.00
C ARG A 674 -20.92 30.45 -34.14
N ALA A 675 -20.65 31.73 -33.84
CA ALA A 675 -20.64 32.78 -34.86
C ALA A 675 -19.54 32.56 -35.90
N GLU A 676 -18.37 32.05 -35.49
CA GLU A 676 -17.26 31.71 -36.38
C GLU A 676 -17.46 30.39 -37.14
N ALA A 677 -18.06 29.37 -36.52
CA ALA A 677 -18.45 28.13 -37.21
C ALA A 677 -19.50 28.41 -38.30
N LEU A 678 -20.54 29.20 -38.01
CA LEU A 678 -21.52 29.64 -39.01
C LEU A 678 -20.90 30.51 -40.12
N ARG A 679 -19.79 31.22 -39.84
CA ARG A 679 -19.03 31.96 -40.87
C ARG A 679 -18.26 31.02 -41.79
N LYS A 680 -17.60 29.99 -41.24
CA LYS A 680 -16.93 28.92 -42.02
C LYS A 680 -17.94 28.18 -42.91
N LEU A 681 -19.14 27.85 -42.40
CA LEU A 681 -20.23 27.19 -43.13
C LEU A 681 -20.97 28.09 -44.16
N GLU A 682 -20.43 29.27 -44.50
CA GLU A 682 -21.04 30.30 -45.37
C GLU A 682 -22.47 30.76 -44.99
N LYS A 683 -22.96 30.40 -43.79
CA LYS A 683 -24.26 30.81 -43.22
C LYS A 683 -24.19 32.25 -42.69
N TYR A 684 -23.81 33.18 -43.56
CA TYR A 684 -23.43 34.55 -43.18
C TYR A 684 -24.55 35.37 -42.51
N LYS A 685 -25.82 35.06 -42.74
CA LYS A 685 -26.94 35.74 -42.05
C LYS A 685 -27.02 35.29 -40.59
N ASP A 686 -27.09 33.99 -40.37
CA ASP A 686 -27.14 33.37 -39.05
C ASP A 686 -25.88 33.71 -38.24
N SER A 687 -24.71 33.69 -38.89
CA SER A 687 -23.43 34.15 -38.32
C SER A 687 -23.45 35.61 -37.90
N LYS A 688 -23.96 36.52 -38.76
CA LYS A 688 -24.11 37.95 -38.44
C LYS A 688 -24.99 38.15 -37.21
N ASP A 689 -26.11 37.44 -37.13
CA ASP A 689 -27.05 37.59 -36.01
C ASP A 689 -26.49 36.95 -34.71
N ALA A 690 -25.72 35.87 -34.82
CA ALA A 690 -24.92 35.33 -33.70
C ALA A 690 -23.87 36.35 -33.20
N PHE A 691 -23.10 37.00 -34.10
CA PHE A 691 -22.20 38.09 -33.71
C PHE A 691 -22.96 39.28 -33.08
N VAL A 692 -24.16 39.62 -33.56
CA VAL A 692 -25.01 40.63 -32.92
C VAL A 692 -25.43 40.20 -31.50
N THR A 693 -25.68 38.92 -31.24
CA THR A 693 -25.91 38.44 -29.85
C THR A 693 -24.63 38.52 -29.00
N TYR A 694 -23.48 38.17 -29.55
CA TYR A 694 -22.18 38.28 -28.88
C TYR A 694 -21.87 39.73 -28.45
N PHE A 695 -21.90 40.69 -29.37
CA PHE A 695 -21.55 42.09 -29.08
C PHE A 695 -22.57 42.83 -28.20
N LYS A 696 -23.79 42.31 -28.01
CA LYS A 696 -24.72 42.85 -26.99
C LYS A 696 -24.21 42.60 -25.57
N LEU A 697 -23.58 41.45 -25.32
CA LEU A 697 -23.02 41.08 -24.02
C LEU A 697 -21.55 41.51 -23.87
N PHE A 698 -20.77 41.42 -24.96
CA PHE A 698 -19.32 41.67 -24.98
C PHE A 698 -18.91 42.82 -25.92
N PRO A 699 -19.37 44.07 -25.71
CA PRO A 699 -19.22 45.19 -26.65
C PRO A 699 -17.79 45.75 -26.81
N LYS A 700 -16.78 45.19 -26.13
CA LYS A 700 -15.39 45.68 -26.10
C LYS A 700 -14.36 44.72 -26.74
N ASP A 701 -14.79 43.69 -27.44
CA ASP A 701 -13.89 42.69 -28.04
C ASP A 701 -13.34 43.15 -29.41
N GLU A 702 -12.29 43.98 -29.38
CA GLU A 702 -11.65 44.55 -30.58
C GLU A 702 -11.10 43.48 -31.56
N LYS A 703 -10.70 42.30 -31.06
CA LYS A 703 -10.18 41.22 -31.90
C LYS A 703 -11.25 40.69 -32.85
N THR A 704 -12.46 40.53 -32.32
CA THR A 704 -13.61 39.93 -33.01
C THR A 704 -14.27 40.87 -34.03
N ILE A 705 -14.07 42.19 -33.91
CA ILE A 705 -14.68 43.20 -34.80
C ILE A 705 -14.38 42.91 -36.28
N LYS A 706 -13.13 42.53 -36.61
CA LYS A 706 -12.72 42.23 -37.99
C LYS A 706 -13.50 41.08 -38.62
N SER A 707 -13.69 39.99 -37.88
CA SER A 707 -14.49 38.83 -38.31
C SER A 707 -15.94 39.26 -38.62
N PHE A 708 -16.51 40.11 -37.76
CA PHE A 708 -17.89 40.62 -37.91
C PHE A 708 -18.05 41.61 -39.07
N GLU A 709 -17.04 42.43 -39.37
CA GLU A 709 -17.02 43.31 -40.55
C GLU A 709 -16.96 42.51 -41.86
N GLU A 710 -16.18 41.43 -41.91
CA GLU A 710 -16.18 40.51 -43.06
C GLU A 710 -17.59 39.92 -43.29
N VAL A 711 -18.23 39.39 -42.24
CA VAL A 711 -19.57 38.80 -42.36
C VAL A 711 -20.61 39.83 -42.81
N LYS A 712 -20.59 41.05 -42.27
CA LYS A 712 -21.45 42.16 -42.74
C LYS A 712 -21.28 42.41 -44.24
N LYS A 713 -20.04 42.43 -44.74
CA LYS A 713 -19.73 42.64 -46.16
C LYS A 713 -20.31 41.51 -47.02
N ARG A 714 -20.07 40.24 -46.65
CA ARG A 714 -20.60 39.07 -47.37
C ARG A 714 -22.14 39.05 -47.43
N VAL A 715 -22.83 39.45 -46.35
CA VAL A 715 -24.31 39.57 -46.36
C VAL A 715 -24.80 40.64 -47.34
N LEU A 716 -24.13 41.80 -47.40
CA LEU A 716 -24.49 42.88 -48.35
C LEU A 716 -24.21 42.48 -49.81
N GLU A 717 -23.13 41.75 -50.07
CA GLU A 717 -22.82 41.18 -51.38
C GLU A 717 -23.89 40.14 -51.81
N ALA A 718 -24.33 39.28 -50.89
CA ALA A 718 -25.38 38.29 -51.17
C ALA A 718 -26.76 38.93 -51.43
N ASP A 719 -27.16 39.93 -50.64
CA ASP A 719 -28.46 40.58 -50.80
C ASP A 719 -28.51 41.53 -52.02
N SER A 720 -27.41 42.22 -52.35
CA SER A 720 -27.32 43.01 -53.59
C SER A 720 -27.38 42.13 -54.84
N LYS A 721 -26.76 40.94 -54.83
CA LYS A 721 -26.92 39.95 -55.90
C LYS A 721 -28.37 39.49 -56.04
N LYS A 722 -29.07 39.16 -54.95
CA LYS A 722 -30.50 38.78 -55.01
C LYS A 722 -31.39 39.88 -55.58
N ILE A 723 -31.08 41.16 -55.31
CA ILE A 723 -31.80 42.31 -55.90
C ILE A 723 -31.53 42.43 -57.40
N SER A 724 -30.29 42.19 -57.85
CA SER A 724 -29.94 42.08 -59.28
C SER A 724 -30.75 40.99 -59.98
N ASP A 725 -30.77 39.78 -59.40
CA ASP A 725 -31.39 38.60 -60.00
C ASP A 725 -32.92 38.69 -60.02
N LEU A 726 -33.54 39.29 -58.99
CA LEU A 726 -34.96 39.67 -59.01
C LEU A 726 -35.24 40.75 -60.07
N GLY A 727 -34.31 41.69 -60.28
CA GLY A 727 -34.41 42.75 -61.27
C GLY A 727 -34.24 42.31 -62.73
N SER A 728 -33.70 41.11 -62.99
CA SER A 728 -33.76 40.47 -64.31
C SER A 728 -35.05 39.67 -64.49
N VAL A 729 -35.47 38.87 -63.50
CA VAL A 729 -36.74 38.12 -63.56
C VAL A 729 -37.95 39.06 -63.75
N LEU A 730 -37.97 40.22 -63.07
CA LEU A 730 -39.01 41.25 -63.25
C LEU A 730 -39.00 41.94 -64.63
N LYS A 731 -37.97 41.73 -65.47
CA LYS A 731 -37.96 42.16 -66.88
C LYS A 731 -38.45 41.07 -67.84
N GLU A 732 -38.32 39.80 -67.46
CA GLU A 732 -38.83 38.67 -68.22
C GLU A 732 -40.34 38.47 -67.98
N ILE A 733 -40.82 38.73 -66.76
CA ILE A 733 -42.25 38.85 -66.46
C ILE A 733 -42.76 40.16 -67.07
N ASN A 734 -43.17 40.10 -68.34
CA ASN A 734 -43.70 41.22 -69.12
C ASN A 734 -45.08 41.69 -68.62
N LEU A 735 -45.12 42.31 -67.45
CA LEU A 735 -46.32 42.90 -66.86
C LEU A 735 -46.85 44.01 -67.79
N PRO A 736 -48.14 43.97 -68.17
CA PRO A 736 -48.73 45.03 -68.99
C PRO A 736 -48.70 46.35 -68.21
N LYS A 737 -48.19 47.40 -68.85
CA LYS A 737 -48.22 48.75 -68.28
C LYS A 737 -49.67 49.25 -68.23
N ILE A 738 -50.15 49.52 -67.02
CA ILE A 738 -51.39 50.22 -66.70
C ILE A 738 -51.03 51.68 -66.40
#